data_AF-A0A953AQT9-F1
#
_entry.id   AF-A0A953AQT9-F1
#
_cell.length_a   1.000
_cell.length_b   1.000
_cell.length_c   1.000
_cell.angle_alpha   90.00
_cell.angle_beta   90.00
_cell.angle_gamma   90.00
#
_symmetry.space_group_name_H-M   'P 1'
#
loop_
_entity.id
_entity.type
_entity.pdbx_description
1 polymer ?
#
loop_
_entity_poly.entity_id
_entity_poly.type
_entity_poly.pdbx_seq_one_letter_code
_entity_poly.pdbx_strand_id
1 'polypeptide(L)'
;MRVRLLLAAATCASLFLGCRGCEGSTNKVKPILAVTPNQLNFGKVKVGQSAELVGTLEAQSNTSVSITGWTLSDGPIAGAAAAYSVVEKPDGVPPLGKAEYRVRFTPTDVQAYEATLIIASNDPEHPTFELPITGEGAHPLMAVTPECNATLGCEATVVESPPAIDFGPEPFQRQVEIPATKLPKINLVNESDVELVVTKIAFEGPDASAFSFVTGPSGLPPFPLTLKGGEGVNLSIRFKPTSDGQDGKTDYAAQVVVEGDDPDHPQITVALTGKLGPNLPPKVCANIIKVKPGDGSPQLNYDTRADWDPLLVPPPGGYDFTQTRDITPKSLVNFSAISDSADQAACTSDPEDQRKGLTFQWTVTKWPEGASQPALANPTTEAPSFTPIATGEYEVTLEVKDVQGHASSTTLKFAVVRKEDLVVELSWGGDSGAYAGIDLDLHLVRPSSATSGDDFSGVFSYFDEGPNASTSGDISGWSQQYYDANKALGIDFSWGENGLFDDPHLNFDDKGGGQLIENISLNHPENDPACANAACAYKVVVHYFSDSRVVTNPPACTIDQTSCRDGDACTCTGADARCVADTAPKGAFPPVAAGKCYDAPEPVVRIFFKANPVPAAVIPLSSLMPPDELKLGAPCQAIYLADVVWPSKADLTADAGTPPEPTVVVKGADGEGRIVAPLVSRFGIRGSDRKCAPNIAVGSSSQDNWYAEEPR
;
A
#
# COMPACT_ATOMS: atom_id res chain seq x y z
N MET A 1 -62.16 -10.00 -52.23
CA MET A 1 -63.51 -9.52 -52.60
C MET A 1 -64.44 -10.71 -52.63
N ARG A 2 -65.53 -10.68 -51.85
CA ARG A 2 -66.60 -11.69 -51.78
C ARG A 2 -67.40 -11.74 -53.12
N VAL A 3 -68.26 -12.77 -53.28
CA VAL A 3 -69.70 -12.67 -53.67
C VAL A 3 -70.20 -13.61 -54.81
N ARG A 4 -71.05 -14.60 -54.40
CA ARG A 4 -72.40 -15.06 -54.87
C ARG A 4 -72.72 -15.75 -56.23
N LEU A 5 -73.31 -16.96 -56.07
CA LEU A 5 -74.71 -17.45 -56.35
C LEU A 5 -75.21 -17.92 -57.76
N LEU A 6 -76.09 -18.95 -57.69
CA LEU A 6 -77.26 -19.38 -58.54
C LEU A 6 -77.11 -20.73 -59.29
N LEU A 7 -77.84 -21.82 -58.92
CA LEU A 7 -79.26 -22.24 -59.20
C LEU A 7 -79.50 -22.70 -60.66
N ALA A 8 -80.35 -23.67 -61.04
CA ALA A 8 -81.04 -24.85 -60.47
C ALA A 8 -81.97 -25.48 -61.56
N ALA A 9 -82.55 -26.66 -61.24
CA ALA A 9 -83.81 -27.28 -61.75
C ALA A 9 -83.71 -28.21 -63.00
N ALA A 10 -83.99 -29.53 -62.87
CA ALA A 10 -85.28 -30.27 -62.93
C ALA A 10 -85.59 -30.76 -64.37
N THR A 11 -86.16 -31.92 -64.72
CA THR A 11 -87.41 -32.58 -64.25
C THR A 11 -87.56 -33.98 -64.91
N CYS A 12 -88.48 -34.81 -64.41
CA CYS A 12 -88.83 -36.17 -64.88
C CYS A 12 -90.23 -36.23 -65.52
N ALA A 13 -90.37 -36.92 -66.67
CA ALA A 13 -91.60 -37.56 -67.16
C ALA A 13 -91.32 -38.69 -68.19
N SER A 14 -92.02 -39.83 -68.04
CA SER A 14 -92.45 -40.87 -69.01
C SER A 14 -91.49 -41.92 -69.65
N LEU A 15 -91.69 -43.18 -69.21
CA LEU A 15 -91.83 -44.51 -69.86
C LEU A 15 -91.00 -44.99 -71.09
N PHE A 16 -90.41 -46.20 -70.91
CA PHE A 16 -90.01 -47.29 -71.84
C PHE A 16 -89.09 -47.03 -73.05
N LEU A 17 -87.84 -47.49 -72.97
CA LEU A 17 -87.26 -48.59 -73.78
C LEU A 17 -85.85 -48.94 -73.27
N GLY A 18 -85.55 -50.24 -73.16
CA GLY A 18 -84.33 -50.75 -72.55
C GLY A 18 -83.08 -50.68 -73.43
N CYS A 19 -81.95 -50.75 -72.73
CA CYS A 19 -80.58 -50.95 -73.19
C CYS A 19 -79.94 -49.79 -73.97
N ARG A 20 -79.04 -49.05 -73.30
CA ARG A 20 -77.65 -48.81 -73.74
C ARG A 20 -76.93 -47.86 -72.78
N GLY A 21 -75.79 -48.30 -72.27
CA GLY A 21 -74.63 -47.39 -72.22
C GLY A 21 -73.95 -47.10 -70.89
N CYS A 22 -73.99 -47.97 -69.88
CA CYS A 22 -73.06 -47.88 -68.74
C CYS A 22 -72.76 -49.28 -68.22
N GLU A 23 -71.59 -49.83 -68.53
CA GLU A 23 -70.90 -50.80 -67.65
C GLU A 23 -69.51 -51.12 -68.24
N GLY A 24 -68.46 -50.75 -67.49
CA GLY A 24 -67.11 -51.23 -67.76
C GLY A 24 -66.07 -50.16 -68.11
N SER A 25 -65.77 -49.25 -67.18
CA SER A 25 -64.38 -48.87 -66.87
C SER A 25 -64.37 -48.02 -65.61
N THR A 26 -64.54 -48.64 -64.44
CA THR A 26 -63.99 -48.04 -63.22
C THR A 26 -62.48 -48.06 -63.39
N ASN A 27 -61.84 -46.89 -63.55
CA ASN A 27 -60.39 -46.80 -63.43
C ASN A 27 -60.04 -47.30 -62.02
N LYS A 28 -59.57 -48.55 -61.92
CA LYS A 28 -59.05 -49.10 -60.68
C LYS A 28 -57.90 -48.19 -60.25
N VAL A 29 -58.10 -47.45 -59.16
CA VAL A 29 -57.03 -46.71 -58.51
C VAL A 29 -56.02 -47.76 -58.04
N LYS A 30 -54.81 -47.72 -58.59
CA LYS A 30 -53.73 -48.65 -58.22
C LYS A 30 -53.12 -48.20 -56.88
N PRO A 31 -52.65 -49.13 -56.04
CA PRO A 31 -51.80 -48.79 -54.89
C PRO A 31 -50.56 -48.03 -55.37
N ILE A 32 -50.16 -46.99 -54.62
CA ILE A 32 -48.92 -46.24 -54.84
C ILE A 32 -48.22 -46.12 -53.49
N LEU A 33 -46.99 -46.63 -53.38
CA LEU A 33 -46.20 -46.59 -52.16
C LEU A 33 -45.13 -45.49 -52.24
N ALA A 34 -45.11 -44.61 -51.24
CA ALA A 34 -43.98 -43.72 -50.98
C ALA A 34 -43.27 -44.13 -49.70
N VAL A 35 -41.93 -44.07 -49.71
CA VAL A 35 -41.08 -44.33 -48.55
C VAL A 35 -40.33 -43.04 -48.20
N THR A 36 -40.33 -42.66 -46.92
CA THR A 36 -39.61 -41.48 -46.44
C THR A 36 -38.89 -41.80 -45.13
N PRO A 37 -37.60 -41.46 -44.97
CA PRO A 37 -36.69 -40.90 -45.98
C PRO A 37 -36.35 -41.89 -47.11
N ASN A 38 -35.71 -41.40 -48.19
CA ASN A 38 -35.26 -42.22 -49.32
C ASN A 38 -33.88 -42.89 -49.10
N GLN A 39 -33.31 -42.74 -47.90
CA GLN A 39 -32.13 -43.45 -47.41
C GLN A 39 -32.15 -43.45 -45.88
N LEU A 40 -31.55 -44.46 -45.24
CA LEU A 40 -31.30 -44.46 -43.80
C LEU A 40 -29.79 -44.42 -43.56
N ASN A 41 -29.31 -43.30 -43.03
CA ASN A 41 -27.91 -43.15 -42.63
C ASN A 41 -27.83 -43.16 -41.12
N PHE A 42 -27.25 -44.22 -40.56
CA PHE A 42 -27.06 -44.41 -39.12
C PHE A 42 -25.89 -43.59 -38.56
N GLY A 43 -25.07 -42.97 -39.42
CA GLY A 43 -23.84 -42.31 -39.01
C GLY A 43 -22.87 -43.30 -38.37
N LYS A 44 -22.06 -42.80 -37.43
CA LYS A 44 -21.15 -43.64 -36.65
C LYS A 44 -21.88 -44.23 -35.45
N VAL A 45 -21.75 -45.54 -35.27
CA VAL A 45 -22.27 -46.29 -34.12
C VAL A 45 -21.13 -47.03 -33.45
N LYS A 46 -21.10 -46.99 -32.12
CA LYS A 46 -20.07 -47.66 -31.34
C LYS A 46 -20.08 -49.16 -31.63
N VAL A 47 -18.92 -49.74 -31.90
CA VAL A 47 -18.80 -51.19 -32.13
C VAL A 47 -19.42 -51.98 -30.98
N GLY A 48 -20.29 -52.94 -31.30
CA GLY A 48 -21.04 -53.75 -30.35
C GLY A 48 -22.30 -53.10 -29.76
N GLN A 49 -22.56 -51.82 -30.02
CA GLN A 49 -23.80 -51.13 -29.67
C GLN A 49 -24.79 -51.09 -30.84
N SER A 50 -26.04 -50.73 -30.57
CA SER A 50 -27.09 -50.68 -31.58
C SER A 50 -27.71 -49.30 -31.68
N ALA A 51 -27.98 -48.85 -32.90
CA ALA A 51 -28.82 -47.68 -33.19
C ALA A 51 -30.04 -48.09 -34.01
N GLU A 52 -31.14 -47.35 -33.85
CA GLU A 52 -32.39 -47.63 -34.57
C GLU A 52 -32.88 -46.36 -35.28
N LEU A 53 -33.25 -46.51 -36.55
CA LEU A 53 -33.90 -45.46 -37.33
C LEU A 53 -35.29 -45.92 -37.76
N VAL A 54 -36.21 -44.96 -37.76
CA VAL A 54 -37.60 -45.17 -38.18
C VAL A 54 -37.77 -44.59 -39.57
N GLY A 55 -38.41 -45.36 -40.46
CA GLY A 55 -38.90 -44.86 -41.74
C GLY A 55 -40.43 -44.95 -41.80
N THR A 56 -41.01 -44.16 -42.70
CA THR A 56 -42.46 -44.10 -42.91
C THR A 56 -42.80 -44.59 -44.31
N LEU A 57 -43.79 -45.48 -44.36
CA LEU A 57 -44.50 -45.89 -45.57
C LEU A 57 -45.79 -45.08 -45.69
N GLU A 58 -46.07 -44.53 -46.86
CA GLU A 58 -47.27 -43.75 -47.15
C GLU A 58 -47.99 -44.29 -48.38
N ALA A 59 -49.28 -44.60 -48.25
CA ALA A 59 -50.12 -44.95 -49.38
C ALA A 59 -50.62 -43.65 -50.03
N GLN A 60 -50.13 -43.30 -51.21
CA GLN A 60 -50.50 -42.04 -51.89
C GLN A 60 -51.81 -42.15 -52.69
N SER A 61 -52.48 -43.30 -52.61
CA SER A 61 -53.72 -43.60 -53.32
C SER A 61 -54.82 -43.96 -52.33
N ASN A 62 -56.07 -43.93 -52.79
CA ASN A 62 -57.23 -44.36 -51.99
C ASN A 62 -57.40 -45.90 -51.96
N THR A 63 -56.32 -46.65 -52.17
CA THR A 63 -56.24 -48.12 -52.07
C THR A 63 -55.12 -48.49 -51.10
N SER A 64 -55.32 -49.53 -50.29
CA SER A 64 -54.31 -50.01 -49.34
C SER A 64 -53.11 -50.59 -50.07
N VAL A 65 -51.91 -50.29 -49.58
CA VAL A 65 -50.67 -50.95 -50.00
C VAL A 65 -50.44 -52.16 -49.10
N SER A 66 -50.18 -53.34 -49.67
CA SER A 66 -49.73 -54.52 -48.91
C SER A 66 -48.23 -54.71 -49.09
N ILE A 67 -47.50 -54.88 -47.99
CA ILE A 67 -46.06 -55.14 -48.01
C ILE A 67 -45.84 -56.66 -48.05
N THR A 68 -45.17 -57.13 -49.09
CA THR A 68 -45.03 -58.56 -49.41
C THR A 68 -43.66 -59.13 -49.06
N GLY A 69 -42.67 -58.29 -48.73
CA GLY A 69 -41.35 -58.74 -48.31
C GLY A 69 -40.43 -57.62 -47.82
N TRP A 70 -39.52 -57.99 -46.92
CA TRP A 70 -38.43 -57.15 -46.40
C TRP A 70 -37.14 -57.94 -46.57
N THR A 71 -36.24 -57.48 -47.44
CA THR A 71 -34.97 -58.20 -47.72
C THR A 71 -33.80 -57.23 -47.59
N LEU A 72 -32.74 -57.65 -46.90
CA LEU A 72 -31.48 -56.93 -46.85
C LEU A 72 -30.51 -57.57 -47.83
N SER A 73 -29.86 -56.75 -48.67
CA SER A 73 -28.79 -57.18 -49.56
C SER A 73 -27.52 -56.40 -49.28
N ASP A 74 -26.38 -57.08 -49.36
CA ASP A 74 -25.07 -56.46 -49.22
C ASP A 74 -24.86 -55.35 -50.27
N GLY A 75 -24.15 -54.30 -49.86
CA GLY A 75 -23.57 -53.33 -50.76
C GLY A 75 -22.23 -53.82 -51.33
N PRO A 76 -21.23 -52.93 -51.48
CA PRO A 76 -19.92 -53.28 -52.04
C PRO A 76 -19.13 -54.29 -51.20
N ILE A 77 -19.38 -54.34 -49.88
CA ILE A 77 -18.68 -55.21 -48.93
C ILE A 77 -19.59 -56.40 -48.60
N ALA A 78 -19.13 -57.61 -48.90
CA ALA A 78 -19.85 -58.85 -48.59
C ALA A 78 -20.02 -59.02 -47.08
N GLY A 79 -21.23 -59.34 -46.63
CA GLY A 79 -21.60 -59.49 -45.23
C GLY A 79 -21.98 -58.19 -44.50
N ALA A 80 -21.90 -57.01 -45.14
CA ALA A 80 -22.27 -55.74 -44.50
C ALA A 80 -23.76 -55.68 -44.10
N ALA A 81 -24.64 -56.34 -44.85
CA ALA A 81 -26.07 -56.43 -44.54
C ALA A 81 -26.36 -57.13 -43.20
N ALA A 82 -25.46 -58.00 -42.74
CA ALA A 82 -25.62 -58.74 -41.48
C ALA A 82 -25.57 -57.82 -40.24
N ALA A 83 -25.01 -56.61 -40.37
CA ALA A 83 -25.02 -55.61 -39.32
C ALA A 83 -26.39 -54.91 -39.18
N TYR A 84 -27.33 -55.14 -40.10
CA TYR A 84 -28.66 -54.53 -40.08
C TYR A 84 -29.76 -55.57 -39.81
N SER A 85 -30.84 -55.13 -39.15
CA SER A 85 -32.06 -55.94 -38.98
C SER A 85 -33.30 -55.06 -39.01
N VAL A 86 -34.39 -55.53 -39.65
CA VAL A 86 -35.69 -54.86 -39.61
C VAL A 86 -36.46 -55.38 -38.41
N VAL A 87 -36.58 -54.56 -37.36
CA VAL A 87 -37.14 -54.97 -36.07
C VAL A 87 -38.65 -54.70 -35.97
N GLU A 88 -39.16 -53.67 -36.66
CA GLU A 88 -40.61 -53.41 -36.80
C GLU A 88 -40.97 -53.39 -38.28
N LYS A 89 -41.92 -54.25 -38.68
CA LYS A 89 -42.32 -54.47 -40.08
C LYS A 89 -43.85 -54.47 -40.23
N PRO A 90 -44.47 -53.40 -40.76
CA PRO A 90 -45.89 -53.39 -41.06
C PRO A 90 -46.17 -54.26 -42.30
N ASP A 91 -47.26 -55.03 -42.26
CA ASP A 91 -47.69 -55.89 -43.38
C ASP A 91 -48.50 -55.10 -44.44
N GLY A 92 -48.81 -53.83 -44.18
CA GLY A 92 -49.53 -52.95 -45.12
C GLY A 92 -49.76 -51.53 -44.60
N VAL A 93 -50.20 -50.65 -45.50
CA VAL A 93 -50.52 -49.24 -45.25
C VAL A 93 -51.99 -48.98 -45.63
N PRO A 94 -52.81 -48.41 -44.74
CA PRO A 94 -54.19 -48.06 -45.07
C PRO A 94 -54.29 -47.05 -46.22
N PRO A 95 -55.42 -46.98 -46.96
CA PRO A 95 -55.65 -45.96 -47.99
C PRO A 95 -55.39 -44.54 -47.48
N LEU A 96 -54.60 -43.75 -48.20
CA LEU A 96 -54.19 -42.39 -47.81
C LEU A 96 -53.56 -42.29 -46.40
N GLY A 97 -53.11 -43.43 -45.84
CA GLY A 97 -52.57 -43.56 -44.50
C GLY A 97 -51.06 -43.70 -44.47
N LYS A 98 -50.52 -43.83 -43.25
CA LYS A 98 -49.09 -44.02 -42.99
C LYS A 98 -48.87 -45.22 -42.07
N ALA A 99 -47.73 -45.90 -42.24
CA ALA A 99 -47.23 -46.91 -41.32
C ALA A 99 -45.73 -46.71 -41.10
N GLU A 100 -45.24 -47.00 -39.90
CA GLU A 100 -43.82 -46.90 -39.56
C GLU A 100 -43.15 -48.27 -39.60
N TYR A 101 -41.88 -48.29 -39.98
CA TYR A 101 -40.98 -49.45 -39.87
C TYR A 101 -39.69 -49.02 -39.18
N ARG A 102 -38.99 -49.97 -38.58
CA ARG A 102 -37.78 -49.69 -37.81
C ARG A 102 -36.64 -50.61 -38.23
N VAL A 103 -35.50 -50.02 -38.51
CA VAL A 103 -34.26 -50.72 -38.84
C VAL A 103 -33.26 -50.48 -37.72
N ARG A 104 -32.64 -51.56 -37.24
CA ARG A 104 -31.54 -51.55 -36.27
C ARG A 104 -30.23 -51.80 -36.98
N PHE A 105 -29.20 -51.06 -36.61
CA PHE A 105 -27.81 -51.24 -37.02
C PHE A 105 -26.94 -51.57 -35.80
N THR A 106 -26.13 -52.64 -35.90
CA THR A 106 -25.23 -53.13 -34.86
C THR A 106 -23.88 -53.49 -35.49
N PRO A 107 -22.93 -52.53 -35.61
CA PRO A 107 -21.62 -52.80 -36.20
C PRO A 107 -20.77 -53.71 -35.30
N THR A 108 -20.00 -54.61 -35.92
CA THR A 108 -19.08 -55.53 -35.25
C THR A 108 -17.62 -55.11 -35.33
N ASP A 109 -17.29 -54.25 -36.29
CA ASP A 109 -15.92 -53.84 -36.61
C ASP A 109 -15.87 -52.34 -36.96
N VAL A 110 -14.69 -51.74 -36.83
CA VAL A 110 -14.46 -50.33 -37.21
C VAL A 110 -14.32 -50.22 -38.73
N GLN A 111 -15.45 -50.01 -39.42
CA GLN A 111 -15.53 -49.88 -40.88
C GLN A 111 -16.86 -49.27 -41.33
N ALA A 112 -16.93 -48.85 -42.60
CA ALA A 112 -18.19 -48.48 -43.24
C ALA A 112 -19.01 -49.72 -43.63
N TYR A 113 -20.31 -49.66 -43.35
CA TYR A 113 -21.32 -50.65 -43.72
C TYR A 113 -22.29 -50.01 -44.71
N GLU A 114 -22.44 -50.65 -45.87
CA GLU A 114 -23.39 -50.25 -46.90
C GLU A 114 -24.24 -51.47 -47.28
N ALA A 115 -25.56 -51.29 -47.24
CA ALA A 115 -26.53 -52.32 -47.63
C ALA A 115 -27.75 -51.67 -48.32
N THR A 116 -28.58 -52.50 -48.93
CA THR A 116 -29.86 -52.06 -49.50
C THR A 116 -31.00 -52.81 -48.84
N LEU A 117 -31.98 -52.08 -48.32
CA LEU A 117 -33.24 -52.64 -47.85
C LEU A 117 -34.26 -52.64 -49.00
N ILE A 118 -34.66 -53.83 -49.43
CA ILE A 118 -35.63 -54.05 -50.50
C ILE A 118 -37.00 -54.29 -49.86
N ILE A 119 -37.93 -53.37 -50.10
CA ILE A 119 -39.32 -53.43 -49.64
C ILE A 119 -40.20 -53.83 -50.82
N ALA A 120 -40.74 -55.05 -50.81
CA ALA A 120 -41.65 -55.53 -51.85
C ALA A 120 -43.10 -55.16 -51.52
N SER A 121 -43.87 -54.71 -52.50
CA SER A 121 -45.27 -54.30 -52.31
C SER A 121 -46.18 -54.67 -53.49
N ASN A 122 -47.48 -54.38 -53.36
CA ASN A 122 -48.44 -54.51 -54.45
C ASN A 122 -48.62 -53.24 -55.32
N ASP A 123 -47.72 -52.25 -55.19
CA ASP A 123 -47.62 -51.14 -56.14
C ASP A 123 -47.16 -51.71 -57.51
N PRO A 124 -48.02 -51.64 -58.55
CA PRO A 124 -47.72 -52.28 -59.83
C PRO A 124 -46.69 -51.51 -60.68
N GLU A 125 -46.43 -50.25 -60.36
CA GLU A 125 -45.44 -49.42 -61.08
C GLU A 125 -44.08 -49.50 -60.38
N HIS A 126 -44.07 -49.67 -59.05
CA HIS A 126 -42.88 -49.90 -58.23
C HIS A 126 -43.05 -51.12 -57.30
N PRO A 127 -43.03 -52.36 -57.82
CA PRO A 127 -43.27 -53.57 -57.02
C PRO A 127 -42.22 -53.82 -55.95
N THR A 128 -41.04 -53.20 -56.08
CA THR A 128 -39.97 -53.17 -55.08
C THR A 128 -39.44 -51.76 -54.93
N PHE A 129 -39.26 -51.30 -53.70
CA PHE A 129 -38.53 -50.08 -53.37
C PHE A 129 -37.18 -50.45 -52.77
N GLU A 130 -36.09 -49.95 -53.36
CA GLU A 130 -34.72 -50.15 -52.88
C GLU A 130 -34.30 -48.93 -52.07
N LEU A 131 -34.07 -49.14 -50.77
CA LEU A 131 -33.68 -48.11 -49.83
C LEU A 131 -32.21 -48.31 -49.44
N PRO A 132 -31.30 -47.41 -49.86
CA PRO A 132 -29.92 -47.43 -49.38
C PRO A 132 -29.88 -47.24 -47.86
N ILE A 133 -29.16 -48.12 -47.18
CA ILE A 133 -28.89 -48.00 -45.75
C ILE A 133 -27.38 -48.01 -45.53
N THR A 134 -26.89 -47.02 -44.78
CA THR A 134 -25.46 -46.83 -44.51
C THR A 134 -25.22 -46.58 -43.04
N GLY A 135 -24.04 -46.94 -42.57
CA GLY A 135 -23.58 -46.69 -41.21
C GLY A 135 -22.10 -47.01 -41.09
N GLU A 136 -21.46 -46.60 -40.01
CA GLU A 136 -20.04 -46.83 -39.77
C GLU A 136 -19.86 -47.34 -38.34
N GLY A 137 -19.09 -48.41 -38.16
CA GLY A 137 -18.63 -48.82 -36.83
C GLY A 137 -17.44 -47.96 -36.40
N ALA A 138 -17.47 -47.44 -35.17
CA ALA A 138 -16.37 -46.63 -34.63
C ALA A 138 -16.08 -46.96 -33.15
N HIS A 139 -14.88 -46.61 -32.71
CA HIS A 139 -14.48 -46.62 -31.30
C HIS A 139 -14.45 -45.19 -30.74
N PRO A 140 -14.68 -45.02 -29.42
CA PRO A 140 -14.46 -43.74 -28.78
C PRO A 140 -12.96 -43.39 -28.81
N LEU A 141 -12.65 -42.10 -28.92
CA LEU A 141 -11.28 -41.59 -28.93
C LEU A 141 -11.10 -40.61 -27.79
N MET A 142 -10.31 -40.99 -26.79
CA MET A 142 -10.03 -40.20 -25.61
C MET A 142 -8.75 -39.37 -25.81
N ALA A 143 -8.87 -38.05 -25.69
CA ALA A 143 -7.73 -37.14 -25.72
C ALA A 143 -7.63 -36.39 -24.39
N VAL A 144 -6.42 -36.31 -23.82
CA VAL A 144 -6.13 -35.51 -22.63
C VAL A 144 -4.95 -34.60 -22.94
N THR A 145 -5.20 -33.30 -22.96
CA THR A 145 -4.18 -32.29 -23.29
C THR A 145 -3.92 -31.35 -22.10
N PRO A 146 -2.68 -31.19 -21.65
CA PRO A 146 -2.35 -30.18 -20.64
C PRO A 146 -2.29 -28.78 -21.28
N GLU A 147 -2.77 -27.76 -20.57
CA GLU A 147 -2.76 -26.37 -21.02
C GLU A 147 -2.34 -25.45 -19.88
N CYS A 148 -1.47 -24.48 -20.19
CA CYS A 148 -1.13 -23.36 -19.32
C CYS A 148 -1.10 -22.07 -20.14
N ASN A 149 -2.03 -21.17 -19.87
CA ASN A 149 -2.17 -19.94 -20.65
C ASN A 149 -1.37 -18.78 -20.01
N ALA A 150 -0.19 -18.50 -20.57
CA ALA A 150 0.68 -17.41 -20.10
C ALA A 150 0.01 -16.03 -20.15
N THR A 151 -0.90 -15.79 -21.11
CA THR A 151 -1.66 -14.52 -21.21
C THR A 151 -2.59 -14.31 -20.01
N LEU A 152 -3.07 -15.40 -19.41
CA LEU A 152 -3.88 -15.37 -18.19
C LEU A 152 -3.01 -15.39 -16.92
N GLY A 153 -1.68 -15.46 -17.05
CA GLY A 153 -0.73 -15.48 -15.94
C GLY A 153 -0.48 -16.86 -15.34
N CYS A 154 -0.66 -17.93 -16.12
CA CYS A 154 -0.20 -19.27 -15.74
C CYS A 154 1.31 -19.40 -16.02
N GLU A 155 2.08 -19.86 -15.03
CA GLU A 155 3.56 -19.91 -15.06
C GLU A 155 4.12 -21.34 -15.17
N ALA A 156 3.26 -22.37 -15.12
CA ALA A 156 3.67 -23.76 -15.26
C ALA A 156 4.18 -24.07 -16.67
N THR A 157 5.09 -25.06 -16.78
CA THR A 157 5.52 -25.60 -18.06
C THR A 157 4.69 -26.82 -18.42
N VAL A 158 4.18 -26.88 -19.66
CA VAL A 158 3.40 -28.02 -20.15
C VAL A 158 4.07 -28.67 -21.35
N VAL A 159 3.99 -30.00 -21.42
CA VAL A 159 4.46 -30.81 -22.55
C VAL A 159 3.26 -31.63 -23.04
N GLU A 160 3.02 -31.67 -24.35
CA GLU A 160 1.82 -32.34 -24.90
C GLU A 160 2.02 -33.85 -25.12
N SER A 161 3.25 -34.29 -25.40
CA SER A 161 3.53 -35.70 -25.72
C SER A 161 4.94 -36.14 -25.25
N PRO A 162 5.04 -37.08 -24.29
CA PRO A 162 3.96 -37.52 -23.39
C PRO A 162 3.43 -36.35 -22.55
N PRO A 163 2.13 -36.33 -22.20
CA PRO A 163 1.54 -35.19 -21.53
C PRO A 163 2.11 -35.02 -20.12
N ALA A 164 2.62 -33.83 -19.82
CA ALA A 164 3.21 -33.50 -18.52
C ALA A 164 2.97 -32.03 -18.15
N ILE A 165 2.93 -31.76 -16.84
CA ILE A 165 2.83 -30.43 -16.25
C ILE A 165 3.91 -30.31 -15.17
N ASP A 166 4.81 -29.34 -15.33
CA ASP A 166 5.75 -28.90 -14.30
C ASP A 166 5.27 -27.58 -13.71
N PHE A 167 4.86 -27.60 -12.44
CA PHE A 167 4.37 -26.44 -11.72
C PHE A 167 5.49 -25.46 -11.34
N GLY A 168 6.75 -25.90 -11.41
CA GLY A 168 7.88 -25.09 -10.94
C GLY A 168 7.91 -24.96 -9.42
N PRO A 169 8.60 -23.92 -8.89
CA PRO A 169 8.73 -23.69 -7.46
C PRO A 169 7.47 -23.05 -6.87
N GLU A 170 6.95 -23.62 -5.78
CA GLU A 170 5.89 -23.00 -4.95
C GLU A 170 6.28 -23.03 -3.48
N PRO A 171 6.00 -21.95 -2.69
CA PRO A 171 6.28 -21.93 -1.26
C PRO A 171 5.40 -22.94 -0.53
N PHE A 172 5.86 -23.39 0.64
CA PHE A 172 5.09 -24.31 1.49
C PHE A 172 3.76 -23.71 1.96
N GLN A 173 3.76 -22.42 2.29
CA GLN A 173 2.55 -21.69 2.67
C GLN A 173 2.37 -20.45 1.81
N ARG A 174 1.11 -20.19 1.46
CA ARG A 174 0.67 -19.02 0.73
C ARG A 174 -0.65 -18.54 1.34
N GLN A 175 -0.70 -17.31 1.81
CA GLN A 175 -1.88 -16.61 2.29
C GLN A 175 -2.84 -16.21 1.17
N VAL A 176 -2.34 -15.86 -0.03
CA VAL A 176 -3.17 -15.47 -1.18
C VAL A 176 -3.15 -16.57 -2.23
N GLU A 177 -4.20 -17.39 -2.29
CA GLU A 177 -4.24 -18.48 -3.26
C GLU A 177 -4.17 -18.02 -4.72
N ILE A 178 -3.40 -18.73 -5.55
CA ILE A 178 -3.41 -18.56 -7.00
C ILE A 178 -4.83 -18.81 -7.52
N PRO A 179 -5.44 -17.88 -8.27
CA PRO A 179 -6.77 -18.06 -8.86
C PRO A 179 -6.82 -19.22 -9.86
N ALA A 180 -7.95 -19.92 -9.95
CA ALA A 180 -8.12 -21.08 -10.84
C ALA A 180 -7.81 -20.78 -12.32
N THR A 181 -8.03 -19.54 -12.76
CA THR A 181 -7.75 -19.07 -14.13
C THR A 181 -6.26 -18.96 -14.44
N LYS A 182 -5.40 -18.93 -13.42
CA LYS A 182 -3.93 -18.87 -13.53
C LYS A 182 -3.28 -20.23 -13.28
N LEU A 183 -4.06 -21.28 -13.03
CA LEU A 183 -3.53 -22.63 -12.81
C LEU A 183 -3.45 -23.38 -14.14
N PRO A 184 -2.47 -24.29 -14.30
CA PRO A 184 -2.50 -25.23 -15.40
C PRO A 184 -3.71 -26.15 -15.27
N LYS A 185 -4.22 -26.62 -16.40
CA LYS A 185 -5.38 -27.50 -16.47
C LYS A 185 -5.12 -28.64 -17.44
N ILE A 186 -5.89 -29.71 -17.29
CA ILE A 186 -6.03 -30.75 -18.31
C ILE A 186 -7.39 -30.61 -18.98
N ASN A 187 -7.42 -30.73 -20.31
CA ASN A 187 -8.63 -30.76 -21.11
C ASN A 187 -8.82 -32.20 -21.59
N LEU A 188 -9.83 -32.88 -21.06
CA LEU A 188 -10.26 -34.21 -21.50
C LEU A 188 -11.39 -34.04 -22.51
N VAL A 189 -11.22 -34.56 -23.72
CA VAL A 189 -12.20 -34.44 -24.81
C VAL A 189 -12.42 -35.80 -25.47
N ASN A 190 -13.67 -36.10 -25.82
CA ASN A 190 -13.98 -37.16 -26.76
C ASN A 190 -13.86 -36.63 -28.19
N GLU A 191 -12.81 -37.03 -28.91
CA GLU A 191 -12.54 -36.58 -30.28
C GLU A 191 -13.25 -37.43 -31.35
N SER A 192 -13.99 -38.45 -30.95
CA SER A 192 -14.81 -39.29 -31.84
C SER A 192 -16.26 -38.79 -31.91
N ASP A 193 -17.07 -39.39 -32.78
CA ASP A 193 -18.51 -39.11 -32.84
C ASP A 193 -19.37 -40.10 -32.02
N VAL A 194 -18.75 -41.11 -31.38
CA VAL A 194 -19.44 -42.11 -30.56
C VAL A 194 -19.20 -41.85 -29.08
N GLU A 195 -20.11 -42.29 -28.21
CA GLU A 195 -19.99 -42.02 -26.77
C GLU A 195 -18.75 -42.67 -26.15
N LEU A 196 -17.96 -41.86 -25.43
CA LEU A 196 -16.83 -42.26 -24.60
C LEU A 196 -17.30 -42.39 -23.15
N VAL A 197 -16.94 -43.48 -22.48
CA VAL A 197 -17.21 -43.68 -21.05
C VAL A 197 -15.89 -43.63 -20.28
N VAL A 198 -15.73 -42.57 -19.50
CA VAL A 198 -14.59 -42.37 -18.61
C VAL A 198 -14.95 -42.98 -17.26
N THR A 199 -14.13 -43.91 -16.79
CA THR A 199 -14.40 -44.67 -15.56
C THR A 199 -13.68 -44.11 -14.34
N LYS A 200 -12.58 -43.37 -14.55
CA LYS A 200 -11.78 -42.79 -13.47
C LYS A 200 -10.99 -41.57 -13.94
N ILE A 201 -10.94 -40.55 -13.08
CA ILE A 201 -9.93 -39.48 -13.11
C ILE A 201 -9.43 -39.32 -11.68
N ALA A 202 -8.14 -39.59 -11.44
CA ALA A 202 -7.56 -39.54 -10.10
C ALA A 202 -6.09 -39.14 -10.11
N PHE A 203 -5.61 -38.60 -8.99
CA PHE A 203 -4.17 -38.46 -8.74
C PHE A 203 -3.60 -39.77 -8.22
N GLU A 204 -2.47 -40.19 -8.77
CA GLU A 204 -1.70 -41.34 -8.32
C GLU A 204 -0.22 -40.98 -8.19
N GLY A 205 0.53 -41.82 -7.48
CA GLY A 205 1.96 -41.62 -7.23
C GLY A 205 2.27 -41.24 -5.77
N PRO A 206 3.56 -41.17 -5.43
CA PRO A 206 4.02 -40.99 -4.05
C PRO A 206 3.58 -39.66 -3.45
N ASP A 207 3.45 -38.60 -4.27
CA ASP A 207 3.14 -37.25 -3.82
C ASP A 207 1.76 -36.75 -4.24
N ALA A 208 0.84 -37.66 -4.56
CA ALA A 208 -0.51 -37.33 -5.03
C ALA A 208 -1.26 -36.37 -4.10
N SER A 209 -1.00 -36.41 -2.78
CA SER A 209 -1.62 -35.50 -1.81
C SER A 209 -1.18 -34.04 -1.92
N ALA A 210 -0.08 -33.74 -2.64
CA ALA A 210 0.36 -32.39 -2.94
C ALA A 210 -0.41 -31.77 -4.12
N PHE A 211 -1.21 -32.55 -4.83
CA PHE A 211 -1.96 -32.11 -6.00
C PHE A 211 -3.47 -32.24 -5.76
N SER A 212 -4.23 -31.29 -6.26
CA SER A 212 -5.69 -31.28 -6.12
C SER A 212 -6.36 -30.64 -7.33
N PHE A 213 -7.57 -31.09 -7.67
CA PHE A 213 -8.39 -30.40 -8.66
C PHE A 213 -9.07 -29.20 -8.03
N VAL A 214 -9.03 -28.06 -8.73
CA VAL A 214 -9.80 -26.88 -8.34
C VAL A 214 -11.16 -26.95 -9.00
N THR A 215 -12.10 -27.57 -8.31
CA THR A 215 -13.47 -27.73 -8.77
C THR A 215 -14.39 -26.70 -8.14
N GLY A 216 -15.47 -26.34 -8.83
CA GLY A 216 -16.57 -25.58 -8.25
C GLY A 216 -17.30 -26.35 -7.12
N PRO A 217 -18.39 -25.81 -6.59
CA PRO A 217 -19.15 -26.41 -5.48
C PRO A 217 -19.64 -27.84 -5.74
N SER A 218 -19.77 -28.20 -7.02
CA SER A 218 -20.21 -29.51 -7.49
C SER A 218 -19.14 -30.61 -7.45
N GLY A 219 -17.88 -30.28 -7.14
CA GLY A 219 -16.80 -31.26 -7.16
C GLY A 219 -16.46 -31.77 -8.56
N LEU A 220 -15.75 -32.90 -8.63
CA LEU A 220 -15.58 -33.66 -9.87
C LEU A 220 -16.91 -34.28 -10.32
N PRO A 221 -17.12 -34.47 -11.64
CA PRO A 221 -18.28 -35.20 -12.12
C PRO A 221 -18.31 -36.64 -11.55
N PRO A 222 -19.51 -37.21 -11.32
CA PRO A 222 -19.63 -38.60 -10.87
C PRO A 222 -19.14 -39.56 -11.96
N PHE A 223 -18.52 -40.66 -11.54
CA PHE A 223 -18.07 -41.73 -12.43
C PHE A 223 -19.03 -42.93 -12.40
N PRO A 224 -19.26 -43.62 -13.54
CA PRO A 224 -18.68 -43.34 -14.86
C PRO A 224 -19.26 -42.07 -15.51
N LEU A 225 -18.40 -41.32 -16.21
CA LEU A 225 -18.72 -40.10 -16.95
C LEU A 225 -18.86 -40.42 -18.44
N THR A 226 -20.04 -40.19 -19.02
CA THR A 226 -20.28 -40.36 -20.45
C THR A 226 -20.11 -39.03 -21.19
N LEU A 227 -19.28 -39.00 -22.22
CA LEU A 227 -19.02 -37.84 -23.08
C LEU A 227 -19.47 -38.14 -24.51
N LYS A 228 -20.34 -37.30 -25.07
CA LYS A 228 -20.66 -37.35 -26.50
C LYS A 228 -19.49 -36.80 -27.34
N GLY A 229 -19.57 -36.97 -28.65
CA GLY A 229 -18.55 -36.45 -29.54
C GLY A 229 -18.37 -34.93 -29.41
N GLY A 230 -17.12 -34.49 -29.25
CA GLY A 230 -16.75 -33.11 -29.00
C GLY A 230 -17.01 -32.60 -27.58
N GLU A 231 -17.66 -33.39 -26.71
CA GLU A 231 -17.81 -33.03 -25.29
C GLU A 231 -16.52 -33.31 -24.52
N GLY A 232 -16.31 -32.53 -23.47
CA GLY A 232 -15.12 -32.63 -22.65
C GLY A 232 -15.24 -31.94 -21.29
N VAL A 233 -14.23 -32.14 -20.46
CA VAL A 233 -14.09 -31.52 -19.13
C VAL A 233 -12.72 -30.86 -19.01
N ASN A 234 -12.72 -29.64 -18.48
CA ASN A 234 -11.50 -28.89 -18.18
C ASN A 234 -11.28 -28.91 -16.67
N LEU A 235 -10.12 -29.38 -16.24
CA LEU A 235 -9.80 -29.58 -14.83
C LEU A 235 -8.52 -28.80 -14.48
N SER A 236 -8.68 -27.66 -13.81
CA SER A 236 -7.56 -26.91 -13.23
C SER A 236 -6.94 -27.71 -12.09
N ILE A 237 -5.61 -27.77 -12.05
CA ILE A 237 -4.85 -28.51 -11.05
C ILE A 237 -4.06 -27.52 -10.20
N ARG A 238 -4.10 -27.72 -8.88
CA ARG A 238 -3.32 -26.95 -7.90
C ARG A 238 -2.26 -27.85 -7.29
N PHE A 239 -1.04 -27.33 -7.24
CA PHE A 239 0.07 -27.88 -6.47
C PHE A 239 0.21 -27.12 -5.14
N LYS A 240 0.35 -27.86 -4.03
CA LYS A 240 0.62 -27.37 -2.68
C LYS A 240 1.65 -28.31 -2.04
N PRO A 241 2.91 -27.87 -1.84
CA PRO A 241 3.90 -28.68 -1.12
C PRO A 241 3.36 -29.14 0.24
N THR A 242 3.64 -30.39 0.62
CA THR A 242 3.13 -30.99 1.87
C THR A 242 4.17 -31.00 3.00
N SER A 243 5.39 -30.55 2.71
CA SER A 243 6.49 -30.36 3.66
C SER A 243 7.15 -28.99 3.44
N ASP A 244 7.66 -28.41 4.52
CA ASP A 244 8.49 -27.20 4.53
C ASP A 244 9.97 -27.48 4.19
N GLY A 245 10.30 -28.74 3.87
CA GLY A 245 11.63 -29.16 3.44
C GLY A 245 12.57 -29.52 4.59
N GLN A 246 12.15 -29.41 5.85
CA GLN A 246 12.99 -29.83 7.00
C GLN A 246 13.30 -31.33 6.99
N ASP A 247 12.42 -32.13 6.38
CA ASP A 247 12.60 -33.58 6.16
C ASP A 247 13.44 -33.90 4.89
N GLY A 248 13.95 -32.87 4.20
CA GLY A 248 14.69 -33.00 2.94
C GLY A 248 13.79 -33.14 1.71
N LYS A 249 12.47 -33.01 1.84
CA LYS A 249 11.53 -33.10 0.72
C LYS A 249 11.41 -31.78 -0.04
N THR A 250 12.03 -31.72 -1.22
CA THR A 250 12.04 -30.54 -2.09
C THR A 250 11.38 -30.74 -3.44
N ASP A 251 11.25 -31.98 -3.89
CA ASP A 251 10.69 -32.33 -5.21
C ASP A 251 9.45 -33.21 -5.01
N TYR A 252 8.43 -32.95 -5.81
CA TYR A 252 7.13 -33.62 -5.74
C TYR A 252 6.81 -34.21 -7.11
N ALA A 253 6.43 -35.49 -7.13
CA ALA A 253 6.04 -36.18 -8.36
C ALA A 253 4.75 -36.99 -8.16
N ALA A 254 3.80 -36.77 -9.05
CA ALA A 254 2.55 -37.51 -9.13
C ALA A 254 2.13 -37.63 -10.60
N GLN A 255 0.95 -38.21 -10.83
CA GLN A 255 0.34 -38.25 -12.15
C GLN A 255 -1.18 -38.12 -12.03
N VAL A 256 -1.81 -37.52 -13.03
CA VAL A 256 -3.26 -37.73 -13.23
C VAL A 256 -3.44 -38.96 -14.10
N VAL A 257 -4.25 -39.91 -13.62
CA VAL A 257 -4.66 -41.09 -14.38
C VAL A 257 -6.09 -40.93 -14.82
N VAL A 258 -6.32 -41.03 -16.13
CA VAL A 258 -7.63 -41.05 -16.77
C VAL A 258 -7.84 -42.42 -17.39
N GLU A 259 -8.88 -43.15 -16.98
CA GLU A 259 -9.23 -44.46 -17.52
C GLU A 259 -10.59 -44.39 -18.22
N GLY A 260 -10.73 -45.08 -19.34
CA GLY A 260 -11.95 -45.07 -20.15
C GLY A 260 -12.07 -46.29 -21.06
N ASP A 261 -13.09 -46.28 -21.89
CA ASP A 261 -13.40 -47.38 -22.83
C ASP A 261 -12.93 -47.12 -24.28
N ASP A 262 -11.97 -46.20 -24.46
CA ASP A 262 -11.13 -46.11 -25.66
C ASP A 262 -10.22 -47.35 -25.73
N PRO A 263 -10.38 -48.22 -26.75
CA PRO A 263 -9.58 -49.45 -26.85
C PRO A 263 -8.10 -49.22 -27.17
N ASP A 264 -7.76 -48.11 -27.81
CA ASP A 264 -6.39 -47.77 -28.19
C ASP A 264 -5.66 -47.07 -27.02
N HIS A 265 -6.39 -46.29 -26.23
CA HIS A 265 -5.89 -45.61 -25.04
C HIS A 265 -6.80 -45.85 -23.82
N PRO A 266 -6.87 -47.09 -23.29
CA PRO A 266 -7.74 -47.41 -22.14
C PRO A 266 -7.34 -46.63 -20.87
N GLN A 267 -6.09 -46.16 -20.82
CA GLN A 267 -5.54 -45.33 -19.76
C GLN A 267 -4.60 -44.28 -20.36
N ILE A 268 -4.80 -43.01 -19.99
CA ILE A 268 -3.88 -41.91 -20.28
C ILE A 268 -3.37 -41.32 -18.96
N THR A 269 -2.06 -41.10 -18.89
CA THR A 269 -1.39 -40.53 -17.71
C THR A 269 -0.76 -39.18 -18.01
N VAL A 270 -1.06 -38.17 -17.21
CA VAL A 270 -0.38 -36.87 -17.27
C VAL A 270 0.60 -36.76 -16.11
N ALA A 271 1.90 -36.69 -16.39
CA ALA A 271 2.92 -36.56 -15.36
C ALA A 271 2.84 -35.17 -14.70
N LEU A 272 2.95 -35.11 -13.37
CA LEU A 272 2.94 -33.87 -12.60
C LEU A 272 4.25 -33.77 -11.82
N THR A 273 4.95 -32.65 -11.95
CA THR A 273 6.12 -32.32 -11.14
C THR A 273 5.99 -30.95 -10.50
N GLY A 274 6.52 -30.79 -9.30
CA GLY A 274 6.59 -29.49 -8.63
C GLY A 274 7.75 -29.46 -7.66
N LYS A 275 8.20 -28.26 -7.29
CA LYS A 275 9.30 -28.07 -6.34
C LYS A 275 8.87 -27.19 -5.18
N LEU A 276 9.42 -27.47 -4.00
CA LEU A 276 9.39 -26.52 -2.91
C LEU A 276 10.24 -25.30 -3.29
N GLY A 277 9.59 -24.17 -3.47
CA GLY A 277 10.21 -22.87 -3.68
C GLY A 277 10.54 -22.18 -2.35
N PRO A 278 11.51 -21.24 -2.35
CA PRO A 278 11.67 -20.34 -1.22
C PRO A 278 10.43 -19.47 -1.07
N ASN A 279 10.11 -19.09 0.16
CA ASN A 279 9.24 -17.96 0.42
C ASN A 279 10.12 -16.70 0.42
N LEU A 280 9.87 -15.77 -0.50
CA LEU A 280 10.73 -14.61 -0.65
C LEU A 280 10.42 -13.56 0.42
N PRO A 281 11.42 -12.79 0.89
CA PRO A 281 11.14 -11.70 1.81
C PRO A 281 10.30 -10.61 1.13
N PRO A 282 9.48 -9.85 1.90
CA PRO A 282 8.70 -8.76 1.33
C PRO A 282 9.57 -7.73 0.60
N LYS A 283 9.07 -7.20 -0.51
CA LYS A 283 9.59 -5.98 -1.10
C LYS A 283 9.07 -4.80 -0.28
N VAL A 284 9.96 -3.90 0.12
CA VAL A 284 9.62 -2.77 1.00
C VAL A 284 9.94 -1.45 0.30
N CYS A 285 8.93 -0.59 0.19
CA CYS A 285 9.14 0.82 -0.09
C CYS A 285 8.31 1.71 0.82
N ALA A 286 8.73 2.97 0.90
CA ALA A 286 8.15 3.91 1.82
C ALA A 286 8.29 5.34 1.29
N ASN A 287 7.42 6.23 1.77
CA ASN A 287 7.43 7.64 1.42
C ASN A 287 6.99 8.50 2.61
N ILE A 288 7.39 9.77 2.59
CA ILE A 288 6.76 10.84 3.36
C ILE A 288 5.65 11.39 2.49
N ILE A 289 4.39 11.14 2.87
CA ILE A 289 3.22 11.44 2.03
C ILE A 289 2.55 12.76 2.37
N LYS A 290 2.63 13.21 3.62
CA LYS A 290 2.00 14.46 4.07
C LYS A 290 2.87 15.13 5.12
N VAL A 291 2.97 16.44 4.99
CA VAL A 291 3.61 17.30 5.99
C VAL A 291 2.63 18.41 6.30
N LYS A 292 2.17 18.47 7.55
CA LYS A 292 1.32 19.56 8.03
C LYS A 292 2.15 20.47 8.93
N PRO A 293 2.60 21.64 8.44
CA PRO A 293 3.33 22.60 9.25
C PRO A 293 2.59 23.00 10.53
N GLY A 294 3.35 23.16 11.62
CA GLY A 294 2.82 23.53 12.94
C GLY A 294 2.47 25.00 13.11
N ASP A 295 2.95 25.87 12.21
CA ASP A 295 2.70 27.31 12.12
C ASP A 295 1.31 27.66 11.53
N GLY A 296 0.54 26.65 11.13
CA GLY A 296 -0.77 26.82 10.49
C GLY A 296 -0.73 26.87 8.96
N SER A 297 0.46 26.87 8.35
CA SER A 297 0.64 26.86 6.89
C SER A 297 -0.08 25.68 6.22
N PRO A 298 -0.45 25.78 4.93
CA PRO A 298 -1.15 24.71 4.21
C PRO A 298 -0.40 23.37 4.28
N GLN A 299 -1.16 22.27 4.27
CA GLN A 299 -0.56 20.93 4.22
C GLN A 299 0.11 20.70 2.86
N LEU A 300 1.31 20.13 2.89
CA LEU A 300 2.04 19.65 1.72
C LEU A 300 1.73 18.17 1.51
N ASN A 301 1.32 17.80 0.30
CA ASN A 301 0.98 16.42 -0.08
C ASN A 301 2.00 15.90 -1.10
N TYR A 302 2.40 14.66 -0.91
CA TYR A 302 3.40 13.93 -1.70
C TYR A 302 2.93 12.49 -1.96
N ASP A 303 1.62 12.33 -2.21
CA ASP A 303 0.94 11.03 -2.31
C ASP A 303 0.46 10.71 -3.74
N THR A 304 0.84 11.52 -4.73
CA THR A 304 0.44 11.26 -6.12
C THR A 304 1.26 10.12 -6.73
N ARG A 305 0.75 9.52 -7.82
CA ARG A 305 1.53 8.55 -8.60
C ARG A 305 2.92 9.06 -9.01
N ALA A 306 3.05 10.33 -9.38
CA ALA A 306 4.33 10.90 -9.77
C ALA A 306 5.34 10.95 -8.60
N ASP A 307 4.85 11.09 -7.36
CA ASP A 307 5.67 11.03 -6.16
C ASP A 307 6.10 9.59 -5.83
N TRP A 308 5.29 8.60 -6.21
CA TRP A 308 5.51 7.18 -5.91
C TRP A 308 6.32 6.43 -6.95
N ASP A 309 6.12 6.71 -8.24
CA ASP A 309 6.76 5.96 -9.33
C ASP A 309 8.30 5.82 -9.16
N PRO A 310 9.05 6.86 -8.74
CA PRO A 310 10.50 6.74 -8.50
C PRO A 310 10.86 5.88 -7.28
N LEU A 311 9.93 5.70 -6.34
CA LEU A 311 10.17 5.05 -5.04
C LEU A 311 9.85 3.54 -5.07
N LEU A 312 9.14 3.07 -6.11
CA LEU A 312 8.79 1.66 -6.29
C LEU A 312 10.01 0.74 -6.45
N VAL A 313 11.18 1.29 -6.74
CA VAL A 313 12.46 0.57 -6.75
C VAL A 313 13.32 1.13 -5.60
N PRO A 314 13.43 0.42 -4.47
CA PRO A 314 14.19 0.90 -3.32
C PRO A 314 15.67 1.11 -3.66
N PRO A 315 16.26 2.29 -3.37
CA PRO A 315 17.69 2.50 -3.57
C PRO A 315 18.52 1.68 -2.57
N PRO A 316 19.77 1.29 -2.91
CA PRO A 316 20.64 0.51 -2.01
C PRO A 316 20.94 1.14 -0.63
N GLY A 317 20.66 2.44 -0.45
CA GLY A 317 20.85 3.17 0.82
C GLY A 317 19.56 3.69 1.46
N GLY A 318 18.39 3.24 0.97
CA GLY A 318 17.10 3.81 1.34
C GLY A 318 16.74 5.08 0.57
N TYR A 319 15.74 5.80 1.04
CA TYR A 319 15.20 7.00 0.43
C TYR A 319 15.83 8.25 1.04
N ASP A 320 16.25 9.18 0.18
CA ASP A 320 16.73 10.49 0.60
C ASP A 320 15.74 11.58 0.16
N PHE A 321 15.08 12.16 1.15
CA PHE A 321 14.08 13.21 1.02
C PHE A 321 14.61 14.58 1.46
N THR A 322 15.89 14.71 1.80
CA THR A 322 16.48 15.94 2.37
C THR A 322 16.26 17.18 1.51
N GLN A 323 16.26 17.03 0.18
CA GLN A 323 16.06 18.13 -0.77
C GLN A 323 14.65 18.18 -1.39
N THR A 324 13.83 17.15 -1.19
CA THR A 324 12.56 16.97 -1.93
C THR A 324 11.32 17.09 -1.06
N ARG A 325 11.49 17.16 0.27
CA ARG A 325 10.41 17.35 1.23
C ARG A 325 10.71 18.59 2.06
N ASP A 326 9.73 19.49 2.10
CA ASP A 326 9.83 20.71 2.88
C ASP A 326 9.24 20.45 4.26
N ILE A 327 10.10 20.37 5.27
CA ILE A 327 9.70 19.99 6.62
C ILE A 327 10.32 20.99 7.59
N THR A 328 9.48 21.76 8.26
CA THR A 328 9.89 22.65 9.36
C THR A 328 9.66 21.96 10.70
N PRO A 329 10.35 22.35 11.78
CA PRO A 329 10.06 21.77 13.08
C PRO A 329 8.61 22.04 13.52
N LYS A 330 8.08 21.20 14.40
CA LYS A 330 6.66 21.07 14.78
C LYS A 330 5.69 20.70 13.66
N SER A 331 6.17 20.38 12.45
CA SER A 331 5.33 19.78 11.42
C SER A 331 4.85 18.39 11.82
N LEU A 332 3.59 18.04 11.58
CA LEU A 332 3.16 16.65 11.62
C LEU A 332 3.58 15.96 10.31
N VAL A 333 4.47 14.98 10.41
CA VAL A 333 5.02 14.22 9.28
C VAL A 333 4.34 12.86 9.22
N ASN A 334 3.67 12.56 8.11
CA ASN A 334 3.03 11.27 7.86
C ASN A 334 3.83 10.45 6.86
N PHE A 335 4.09 9.19 7.22
CA PHE A 335 4.75 8.22 6.38
C PHE A 335 3.72 7.26 5.77
N SER A 336 4.12 6.53 4.74
CA SER A 336 3.34 5.45 4.17
C SER A 336 4.23 4.33 3.64
N ALA A 337 3.85 3.08 3.90
CA ALA A 337 4.35 1.89 3.21
C ALA A 337 3.45 1.47 2.02
N ILE A 338 2.35 2.19 1.83
CA ILE A 338 1.38 1.97 0.74
C ILE A 338 1.62 3.00 -0.35
N SER A 339 1.71 2.55 -1.61
CA SER A 339 1.65 3.43 -2.79
C SER A 339 0.31 4.17 -2.89
N ASP A 340 0.16 5.05 -3.88
CA ASP A 340 -1.13 5.69 -4.19
C ASP A 340 -2.29 4.68 -4.13
N SER A 341 -3.43 5.15 -3.62
CA SER A 341 -4.72 4.47 -3.49
C SER A 341 -5.15 3.63 -4.69
N ALA A 342 -4.68 3.94 -5.90
CA ALA A 342 -4.97 3.20 -7.13
C ALA A 342 -4.36 1.79 -7.17
N ASP A 343 -3.20 1.58 -6.54
CA ASP A 343 -2.58 0.25 -6.41
C ASP A 343 -1.76 0.19 -5.12
N GLN A 344 -2.38 -0.32 -4.06
CA GLN A 344 -1.75 -0.41 -2.75
C GLN A 344 -0.62 -1.45 -2.70
N ALA A 345 -0.59 -2.42 -3.63
CA ALA A 345 0.36 -3.53 -3.64
C ALA A 345 1.63 -3.24 -4.46
N ALA A 346 1.62 -2.19 -5.28
CA ALA A 346 2.79 -1.80 -6.08
C ALA A 346 4.02 -1.47 -5.22
N CYS A 347 3.77 -0.91 -4.03
CA CYS A 347 4.84 -0.49 -3.14
C CYS A 347 5.37 -1.63 -2.24
N THR A 348 4.84 -1.72 -1.02
CA THR A 348 5.23 -2.77 -0.07
C THR A 348 4.33 -3.98 -0.26
N SER A 349 4.93 -5.07 -0.72
CA SER A 349 4.24 -6.33 -0.98
C SER A 349 5.20 -7.52 -0.88
N ASP A 350 4.63 -8.63 -0.46
CA ASP A 350 5.22 -9.95 -0.54
C ASP A 350 5.01 -10.55 -1.95
N PRO A 351 6.04 -11.11 -2.60
CA PRO A 351 5.90 -11.68 -3.94
C PRO A 351 4.86 -12.80 -4.04
N GLU A 352 4.73 -13.61 -2.99
CA GLU A 352 3.83 -14.76 -2.94
C GLU A 352 2.44 -14.39 -2.40
N ASP A 353 2.38 -13.47 -1.43
CA ASP A 353 1.20 -13.18 -0.60
C ASP A 353 0.69 -11.74 -0.68
N GLN A 354 1.23 -10.94 -1.58
CA GLN A 354 0.87 -9.53 -1.74
C GLN A 354 0.97 -8.82 -0.37
N ARG A 355 -0.08 -8.15 0.09
CA ARG A 355 -0.04 -7.45 1.39
C ARG A 355 -0.60 -8.27 2.55
N LYS A 356 -1.02 -9.51 2.29
CA LYS A 356 -1.78 -10.28 3.27
C LYS A 356 -0.85 -10.85 4.33
N GLY A 357 -1.10 -10.47 5.59
CA GLY A 357 -0.32 -10.98 6.73
C GLY A 357 1.03 -10.28 6.93
N LEU A 358 1.27 -9.17 6.23
CA LEU A 358 2.43 -8.32 6.51
C LEU A 358 2.32 -7.64 7.87
N THR A 359 3.44 -7.56 8.57
CA THR A 359 3.59 -6.80 9.82
C THR A 359 4.63 -5.70 9.62
N PHE A 360 4.39 -4.54 10.22
CA PHE A 360 5.19 -3.33 10.04
C PHE A 360 5.83 -2.95 11.37
N GLN A 361 7.05 -2.43 11.31
CA GLN A 361 7.71 -1.80 12.46
C GLN A 361 8.51 -0.58 11.97
N TRP A 362 8.08 0.60 12.39
CA TRP A 362 8.76 1.85 12.15
C TRP A 362 9.60 2.24 13.36
N THR A 363 10.77 2.81 13.14
CA THR A 363 11.68 3.25 14.21
C THR A 363 12.42 4.51 13.79
N VAL A 364 12.45 5.52 14.65
CA VAL A 364 13.33 6.69 14.47
C VAL A 364 14.73 6.29 14.93
N THR A 365 15.68 6.28 14.01
CA THR A 365 17.06 5.78 14.22
C THR A 365 18.10 6.90 14.30
N LYS A 366 17.80 8.07 13.74
CA LYS A 366 18.63 9.28 13.87
C LYS A 366 17.74 10.50 14.11
N TRP A 367 18.16 11.36 15.01
CA TRP A 367 17.58 12.68 15.29
C TRP A 367 18.71 13.64 15.74
N PRO A 368 18.48 14.96 15.74
CA PRO A 368 19.46 15.93 16.19
C PRO A 368 19.93 15.66 17.62
N GLU A 369 21.25 15.65 17.83
CA GLU A 369 21.87 15.47 19.15
C GLU A 369 21.33 16.52 20.14
N GLY A 370 21.03 16.12 21.38
CA GLY A 370 20.47 17.00 22.42
C GLY A 370 18.96 17.27 22.32
N ALA A 371 18.30 16.84 21.23
CA ALA A 371 16.85 16.80 21.17
C ALA A 371 16.29 15.50 21.78
N SER A 372 15.07 15.56 22.31
CA SER A 372 14.36 14.36 22.76
C SER A 372 14.03 13.45 21.58
N GLN A 373 14.13 12.13 21.79
CA GLN A 373 13.81 11.16 20.74
C GLN A 373 12.33 11.32 20.35
N PRO A 374 12.01 11.54 19.06
CA PRO A 374 10.63 11.66 18.63
C PRO A 374 9.88 10.33 18.79
N ALA A 375 8.68 10.39 19.38
CA ALA A 375 7.79 9.24 19.48
C ALA A 375 6.93 9.09 18.21
N LEU A 376 6.97 7.91 17.60
CA LEU A 376 6.08 7.56 16.50
C LEU A 376 4.69 7.20 17.01
N ALA A 377 3.67 7.83 16.44
CA ALA A 377 2.29 7.40 16.56
C ALA A 377 2.05 6.21 15.61
N ASN A 378 1.40 5.16 16.12
CA ASN A 378 1.04 3.96 15.37
C ASN A 378 2.21 3.28 14.62
N PRO A 379 3.36 3.02 15.29
CA PRO A 379 4.60 2.56 14.64
C PRO A 379 4.50 1.15 14.05
N THR A 380 3.42 0.41 14.30
CA THR A 380 3.18 -0.93 13.76
C THR A 380 2.17 -0.94 12.61
N THR A 381 1.84 0.23 12.07
CA THR A 381 0.86 0.38 10.99
C THR A 381 1.53 0.78 9.68
N GLU A 382 0.75 0.75 8.60
CA GLU A 382 1.22 1.08 7.25
C GLU A 382 1.50 2.58 7.08
N ALA A 383 0.93 3.43 7.95
CA ALA A 383 1.02 4.89 7.85
C ALA A 383 1.20 5.55 9.23
N PRO A 384 2.40 5.45 9.84
CA PRO A 384 2.68 6.12 11.10
C PRO A 384 2.90 7.62 10.88
N SER A 385 3.02 8.34 12.00
CA SER A 385 3.37 9.77 11.97
C SER A 385 4.13 10.19 13.21
N PHE A 386 4.92 11.25 13.11
CA PHE A 386 5.42 11.95 14.28
C PHE A 386 5.63 13.44 14.00
N THR A 387 5.98 14.18 15.05
CA THR A 387 6.25 15.62 14.98
C THR A 387 7.69 15.88 15.42
N PRO A 388 8.64 16.11 14.49
CA PRO A 388 10.00 16.55 14.85
C PRO A 388 9.95 17.93 15.50
N ILE A 389 10.73 18.13 16.56
CA ILE A 389 10.76 19.42 17.27
C ILE A 389 12.01 20.25 17.00
N ALA A 390 13.11 19.63 16.56
CA ALA A 390 14.41 20.29 16.38
C ALA A 390 14.81 20.32 14.90
N THR A 391 15.63 21.31 14.54
CA THR A 391 16.26 21.40 13.23
C THR A 391 17.39 20.39 13.11
N GLY A 392 17.44 19.70 11.97
CA GLY A 392 18.54 18.82 11.59
C GLY A 392 18.10 17.61 10.79
N GLU A 393 19.00 16.63 10.69
CA GLU A 393 18.75 15.41 9.92
C GLU A 393 18.07 14.33 10.77
N TYR A 394 17.10 13.65 10.16
CA TYR A 394 16.37 12.54 10.73
C TYR A 394 16.50 11.31 9.85
N GLU A 395 16.56 10.14 10.49
CA GLU A 395 16.44 8.83 9.83
C GLU A 395 15.34 8.02 10.48
N VAL A 396 14.47 7.45 9.65
CA VAL A 396 13.39 6.54 10.05
C VAL A 396 13.52 5.25 9.28
N THR A 397 13.55 4.12 9.97
CA THR A 397 13.59 2.79 9.35
C THR A 397 12.20 2.16 9.37
N LEU A 398 11.81 1.55 8.26
CA LEU A 398 10.68 0.63 8.16
C LEU A 398 11.22 -0.79 8.01
N GLU A 399 10.86 -1.68 8.93
CA GLU A 399 10.99 -3.13 8.78
C GLU A 399 9.61 -3.73 8.48
N VAL A 400 9.54 -4.64 7.50
CA VAL A 400 8.33 -5.38 7.14
C VAL A 400 8.63 -6.86 7.18
N LYS A 401 7.75 -7.62 7.83
CA LYS A 401 7.82 -9.08 7.91
C LYS A 401 6.58 -9.74 7.34
N ASP A 402 6.76 -10.88 6.69
CA ASP A 402 5.67 -11.77 6.31
C ASP A 402 5.21 -12.65 7.49
N VAL A 403 4.26 -13.55 7.23
CA VAL A 403 3.72 -14.49 8.24
C VAL A 403 4.71 -15.59 8.66
N GLN A 404 5.76 -15.81 7.87
CA GLN A 404 6.80 -16.81 8.11
C GLN A 404 8.02 -16.20 8.82
N GLY A 405 8.06 -14.88 8.99
CA GLY A 405 9.12 -14.13 9.64
C GLY A 405 10.23 -13.63 8.73
N HIS A 406 10.15 -13.81 7.40
CA HIS A 406 11.13 -13.19 6.50
C HIS A 406 10.95 -11.68 6.52
N ALA A 407 12.06 -10.96 6.64
CA ALA A 407 12.08 -9.53 6.88
C ALA A 407 12.86 -8.80 5.79
N SER A 408 12.38 -7.60 5.47
CA SER A 408 13.10 -6.61 4.68
C SER A 408 12.98 -5.25 5.34
N SER A 409 13.95 -4.38 5.14
CA SER A 409 13.95 -3.04 5.71
C SER A 409 14.39 -1.97 4.72
N THR A 410 13.88 -0.75 4.91
CA THR A 410 14.34 0.45 4.19
C THR A 410 14.46 1.63 5.15
N THR A 411 15.33 2.59 4.83
CA THR A 411 15.57 3.79 5.62
C THR A 411 15.10 5.02 4.85
N LEU A 412 14.47 5.97 5.54
CA LEU A 412 14.09 7.26 4.99
C LEU A 412 14.94 8.31 5.70
N LYS A 413 15.69 9.10 4.94
CA LYS A 413 16.46 10.24 5.39
C LYS A 413 15.74 11.51 5.00
N PHE A 414 15.63 12.48 5.90
CA PHE A 414 15.06 13.78 5.59
C PHE A 414 15.63 14.85 6.49
N ALA A 415 15.57 16.09 6.03
CA ALA A 415 16.00 17.25 6.77
C ALA A 415 14.76 17.98 7.32
N VAL A 416 14.82 18.35 8.59
CA VAL A 416 13.87 19.26 9.21
C VAL A 416 14.57 20.59 9.33
N VAL A 417 14.21 21.56 8.52
CA VAL A 417 14.90 22.84 8.42
C VAL A 417 13.93 23.99 8.30
N ARG A 418 14.36 25.11 8.84
CA ARG A 418 13.78 26.41 8.54
C ARG A 418 14.60 27.08 7.46
N LYS A 419 13.91 27.72 6.51
CA LYS A 419 14.52 28.19 5.24
C LYS A 419 15.03 29.61 5.31
N GLU A 420 15.06 30.17 6.51
CA GLU A 420 15.57 31.48 6.79
C GLU A 420 17.11 31.52 6.76
N ASP A 421 17.66 32.72 6.56
CA ASP A 421 19.09 32.91 6.41
C ASP A 421 19.89 32.61 7.69
N LEU A 422 19.34 32.97 8.85
CA LEU A 422 19.91 32.71 10.17
C LEU A 422 18.83 32.06 11.03
N VAL A 423 19.15 30.93 11.64
CA VAL A 423 18.29 30.29 12.64
C VAL A 423 19.13 30.00 13.88
N VAL A 424 18.64 30.42 15.04
CA VAL A 424 19.23 30.10 16.34
C VAL A 424 18.21 29.27 17.11
N GLU A 425 18.63 28.07 17.50
CA GLU A 425 17.82 27.13 18.26
C GLU A 425 18.45 26.94 19.63
N LEU A 426 17.63 27.02 20.67
CA LEU A 426 17.98 26.66 22.03
C LEU A 426 17.19 25.42 22.40
N SER A 427 17.86 24.39 22.93
CA SER A 427 17.20 23.21 23.50
C SER A 427 17.80 22.88 24.85
N TRP A 428 17.02 22.49 25.85
CA TRP A 428 17.55 22.08 27.15
C TRP A 428 17.01 20.70 27.53
N GLY A 429 17.79 19.69 27.20
CA GLY A 429 17.35 18.28 27.18
C GLY A 429 17.86 17.45 28.35
N GLY A 430 16.94 16.66 28.90
CA GLY A 430 17.06 15.50 29.82
C GLY A 430 15.71 14.75 29.77
N ASP A 431 15.44 13.78 30.65
CA ASP A 431 14.10 13.14 30.71
C ASP A 431 13.01 14.23 30.79
N SER A 432 12.11 14.31 29.80
CA SER A 432 11.22 15.48 29.58
C SER A 432 10.33 15.86 30.77
N GLY A 433 10.15 14.97 31.73
CA GLY A 433 9.47 15.24 33.00
C GLY A 433 10.30 16.04 34.03
N ALA A 434 11.63 16.03 33.95
CA ALA A 434 12.51 16.67 34.94
C ALA A 434 12.63 18.19 34.77
N TYR A 435 12.53 18.67 33.53
CA TYR A 435 12.67 20.09 33.18
C TYR A 435 11.35 20.75 32.77
N ALA A 436 10.24 20.00 32.79
CA ALA A 436 8.90 20.55 32.59
C ALA A 436 8.59 21.62 33.66
N GLY A 437 8.34 22.85 33.22
CA GLY A 437 8.15 24.02 34.08
C GLY A 437 9.32 25.01 34.09
N ILE A 438 10.45 24.70 33.44
CA ILE A 438 11.52 25.66 33.15
C ILE A 438 11.19 26.41 31.87
N ASP A 439 11.35 27.73 31.91
CA ASP A 439 11.22 28.66 30.80
C ASP A 439 12.59 29.32 30.56
N LEU A 440 13.26 28.93 29.49
CA LEU A 440 14.53 29.53 29.06
C LEU A 440 14.28 30.36 27.80
N ASP A 441 14.42 31.66 27.93
CA ASP A 441 14.31 32.60 26.83
C ASP A 441 15.62 32.60 26.02
N LEU A 442 15.50 32.58 24.70
CA LEU A 442 16.57 32.77 23.73
C LEU A 442 16.44 34.17 23.15
N HIS A 443 17.46 35.00 23.28
CA HIS A 443 17.51 36.32 22.66
C HIS A 443 18.53 36.37 21.53
N LEU A 444 18.08 36.83 20.36
CA LEU A 444 18.93 37.28 19.27
C LEU A 444 18.93 38.81 19.26
N VAL A 445 20.03 39.42 19.67
CA VAL A 445 20.16 40.87 19.81
C VAL A 445 20.76 41.45 18.54
N ARG A 446 20.08 42.44 17.95
CA ARG A 446 20.57 43.08 16.73
C ARG A 446 21.84 43.92 17.00
N PRO A 447 22.74 44.08 16.02
CA PRO A 447 23.95 44.86 16.21
C PRO A 447 23.67 46.34 16.52
N SER A 448 22.69 46.95 15.83
CA SER A 448 22.36 48.38 16.02
C SER A 448 21.71 48.72 17.37
N SER A 449 21.32 47.73 18.17
CA SER A 449 20.88 47.93 19.56
C SER A 449 21.98 47.83 20.61
N ALA A 450 23.11 47.18 20.31
CA ALA A 450 24.24 47.05 21.22
C ALA A 450 25.12 48.30 21.19
N THR A 451 24.58 49.44 21.62
CA THR A 451 25.18 50.77 21.45
C THR A 451 26.20 51.17 22.52
N SER A 452 26.31 50.39 23.60
CA SER A 452 27.28 50.61 24.68
C SER A 452 28.35 49.52 24.72
N GLY A 453 29.47 49.79 25.39
CA GLY A 453 30.54 48.81 25.60
C GLY A 453 30.19 47.68 26.60
N ASP A 454 28.95 47.63 27.08
CA ASP A 454 28.47 46.57 27.98
C ASP A 454 28.16 45.29 27.18
N ASP A 455 28.57 44.15 27.72
CA ASP A 455 28.41 42.84 27.06
C ASP A 455 26.93 42.48 26.85
N PHE A 456 26.04 42.96 27.71
CA PHE A 456 24.58 42.77 27.62
C PHE A 456 23.82 44.00 27.11
N SER A 457 24.55 44.96 26.53
CA SER A 457 23.97 46.07 25.75
C SER A 457 23.06 45.52 24.67
N GLY A 458 21.87 46.09 24.53
CA GLY A 458 20.90 45.67 23.53
C GLY A 458 19.94 44.56 23.98
N VAL A 459 20.20 43.86 25.09
CA VAL A 459 19.38 42.69 25.48
C VAL A 459 18.01 43.11 26.00
N PHE A 460 17.93 44.24 26.73
CA PHE A 460 16.71 44.69 27.43
C PHE A 460 16.39 46.18 27.23
N SER A 461 17.02 46.84 26.25
CA SER A 461 16.97 48.31 25.98
C SER A 461 15.58 48.90 25.69
N TYR A 462 14.53 48.10 25.80
CA TYR A 462 13.17 48.40 25.41
C TYR A 462 12.44 49.43 26.29
N PHE A 463 12.90 49.71 27.51
CA PHE A 463 11.98 50.28 28.50
C PHE A 463 11.86 51.81 28.51
N ASP A 464 12.72 52.54 27.80
CA ASP A 464 12.68 54.03 27.74
C ASP A 464 12.89 54.66 26.33
N GLU A 465 13.27 53.89 25.29
CA GLU A 465 13.84 54.45 24.04
C GLU A 465 12.89 54.49 22.81
N GLY A 466 11.64 54.01 22.94
CA GLY A 466 10.59 54.12 21.90
C GLY A 466 10.59 52.99 20.85
N PRO A 467 9.59 52.98 19.94
CA PRO A 467 9.28 51.82 19.06
C PRO A 467 10.35 51.47 18.02
N ASN A 468 11.28 52.37 17.74
CA ASN A 468 12.41 52.11 16.83
C ASN A 468 13.61 51.43 17.54
N ALA A 469 13.54 51.30 18.87
CA ALA A 469 14.53 50.67 19.74
C ALA A 469 14.08 49.27 20.22
N SER A 470 13.24 48.56 19.47
CA SER A 470 13.05 47.10 19.67
C SER A 470 14.42 46.43 19.52
N THR A 471 14.86 45.54 20.41
CA THR A 471 16.30 45.14 20.48
C THR A 471 16.58 43.64 20.58
N SER A 472 15.59 42.79 20.91
CA SER A 472 15.71 41.32 20.96
C SER A 472 14.65 40.61 20.11
N GLY A 473 15.02 39.53 19.42
CA GLY A 473 14.13 38.68 18.62
C GLY A 473 13.14 37.80 19.41
N ASP A 474 13.11 37.93 20.74
CA ASP A 474 12.21 37.21 21.66
C ASP A 474 11.51 38.20 22.62
N ILE A 475 10.26 37.88 22.99
CA ILE A 475 9.31 38.68 23.75
C ILE A 475 9.08 38.02 25.11
N SER A 476 9.77 38.50 26.15
CA SER A 476 9.46 38.08 27.53
C SER A 476 7.97 38.31 27.89
N GLY A 477 7.46 37.58 28.90
CA GLY A 477 6.05 37.68 29.29
C GLY A 477 5.55 39.09 29.67
N TRP A 478 6.42 39.97 30.16
CA TRP A 478 6.07 41.38 30.42
C TRP A 478 5.99 42.19 29.12
N SER A 479 6.91 41.95 28.18
CA SER A 479 6.92 42.58 26.86
C SER A 479 5.65 42.23 26.08
N GLN A 480 5.16 40.98 26.18
CA GLN A 480 3.89 40.57 25.59
C GLN A 480 2.70 41.33 26.19
N GLN A 481 2.66 41.46 27.52
CA GLN A 481 1.60 42.23 28.19
C GLN A 481 1.62 43.70 27.78
N TYR A 482 2.80 44.29 27.63
CA TYR A 482 2.95 45.67 27.15
C TYR A 482 2.55 45.78 25.67
N TYR A 483 2.91 44.82 24.82
CA TYR A 483 2.44 44.75 23.42
C TYR A 483 0.93 44.75 23.37
N ASP A 484 0.28 43.82 24.07
CA ASP A 484 -1.17 43.70 24.04
C ASP A 484 -1.85 44.98 24.53
N ALA A 485 -1.27 45.64 25.53
CA ALA A 485 -1.76 46.91 26.07
C ALA A 485 -1.54 48.10 25.10
N ASN A 486 -0.54 48.04 24.23
CA ASN A 486 -0.12 49.15 23.37
C ASN A 486 -0.17 48.84 21.87
N LYS A 487 -0.80 47.73 21.47
CA LYS A 487 -0.87 47.23 20.08
C LYS A 487 -1.37 48.28 19.09
N ALA A 488 -2.24 49.18 19.54
CA ALA A 488 -2.78 50.29 18.74
C ALA A 488 -1.75 51.39 18.41
N LEU A 489 -0.58 51.41 19.06
CA LEU A 489 0.50 52.35 18.79
C LEU A 489 1.40 51.92 17.62
N GLY A 490 1.06 50.82 16.93
CA GLY A 490 1.87 50.27 15.84
C GLY A 490 3.20 49.69 16.33
N ILE A 491 3.28 49.34 17.61
CA ILE A 491 4.45 48.73 18.20
C ILE A 491 4.43 47.25 17.81
N ASP A 492 5.39 46.83 17.00
CA ASP A 492 5.57 45.43 16.62
C ASP A 492 6.73 44.82 17.40
N PHE A 493 6.44 43.71 18.08
CA PHE A 493 7.40 42.98 18.92
C PHE A 493 7.86 41.69 18.24
N SER A 494 7.06 41.19 17.30
CA SER A 494 7.56 40.51 16.12
C SER A 494 8.33 41.58 15.36
N TRP A 495 9.58 41.34 15.03
CA TRP A 495 10.24 42.32 14.19
C TRP A 495 9.55 42.35 12.84
N GLY A 496 9.19 43.58 12.41
CA GLY A 496 8.61 43.99 11.12
C GLY A 496 7.25 43.40 10.71
N GLU A 497 6.44 44.23 10.02
CA GLU A 497 5.27 43.70 9.32
C GLU A 497 5.72 42.80 8.17
N ASN A 498 5.02 41.67 7.98
CA ASN A 498 5.14 40.77 6.82
C ASN A 498 5.53 41.52 5.53
N GLY A 499 6.82 41.49 5.19
CA GLY A 499 7.39 42.31 4.12
C GLY A 499 8.80 41.86 3.70
N LEU A 500 9.34 42.50 2.66
CA LEU A 500 10.65 42.18 2.07
C LEU A 500 11.86 42.59 2.94
N PHE A 501 11.68 43.01 4.21
CA PHE A 501 12.74 43.53 5.09
C PHE A 501 12.54 43.17 6.58
N ASP A 502 13.57 42.55 7.17
CA ASP A 502 14.06 42.42 8.57
C ASP A 502 13.14 42.01 9.72
N ASP A 503 12.94 40.69 9.83
CA ASP A 503 12.17 40.09 10.94
C ASP A 503 12.97 38.96 11.63
N PRO A 504 13.66 39.17 12.79
CA PRO A 504 13.92 38.04 13.67
C PRO A 504 12.61 37.62 14.33
N HIS A 505 12.14 36.45 13.96
CA HIS A 505 10.88 35.87 14.42
C HIS A 505 11.14 34.80 15.48
N LEU A 506 10.57 34.98 16.68
CA LEU A 506 10.44 33.91 17.66
C LEU A 506 9.40 32.91 17.15
N ASN A 507 9.90 31.81 16.64
CA ASN A 507 9.07 30.79 16.04
C ASN A 507 8.49 29.83 17.09
N PHE A 508 9.31 29.51 18.10
CA PHE A 508 8.97 28.60 19.18
C PHE A 508 9.45 29.20 20.50
N ASP A 509 8.54 29.20 21.46
CA ASP A 509 8.64 29.78 22.80
C ASP A 509 8.08 28.72 23.75
N ASP A 510 8.93 28.17 24.64
CA ASP A 510 8.50 27.19 25.63
C ASP A 510 8.34 27.85 27.00
N LYS A 511 7.12 28.32 27.28
CA LYS A 511 6.68 28.94 28.55
C LYS A 511 6.63 28.00 29.76
N GLY A 512 7.53 27.02 29.83
CA GLY A 512 7.53 25.94 30.81
C GLY A 512 6.53 24.82 30.52
N GLY A 513 6.09 24.67 29.27
CA GLY A 513 5.18 23.60 28.84
C GLY A 513 5.86 22.23 28.69
N GLY A 514 7.19 22.18 28.77
CA GLY A 514 7.98 20.95 28.62
C GLY A 514 8.28 20.60 27.18
N GLN A 515 8.20 21.57 26.26
CA GLN A 515 8.65 21.42 24.88
C GLN A 515 10.18 21.51 24.78
N LEU A 516 10.81 22.18 25.76
CA LEU A 516 12.25 22.28 26.02
C LEU A 516 13.05 22.79 24.82
N ILE A 517 12.43 23.66 24.01
CA ILE A 517 13.02 24.23 22.81
C ILE A 517 12.51 25.64 22.54
N GLU A 518 13.44 26.51 22.17
CA GLU A 518 13.16 27.81 21.58
C GLU A 518 13.86 27.96 20.24
N ASN A 519 13.31 28.80 19.38
CA ASN A 519 13.92 29.04 18.08
C ASN A 519 13.59 30.42 17.54
N ILE A 520 14.64 31.19 17.21
CA ILE A 520 14.54 32.45 16.48
C ILE A 520 15.07 32.26 15.07
N SER A 521 14.41 32.85 14.08
CA SER A 521 14.89 32.88 12.70
C SER A 521 14.88 34.29 12.13
N LEU A 522 15.83 34.61 11.25
CA LEU A 522 16.00 35.92 10.63
C LEU A 522 16.35 35.76 9.14
N ASN A 523 15.66 36.49 8.28
CA ASN A 523 16.04 36.70 6.88
C ASN A 523 16.77 38.03 6.70
N HIS A 524 17.69 38.07 5.74
CA HIS A 524 18.47 39.24 5.39
C HIS A 524 19.20 39.93 6.56
N PRO A 525 19.98 39.23 7.42
CA PRO A 525 20.67 39.88 8.53
C PRO A 525 21.61 41.04 8.11
N GLU A 526 22.02 41.09 6.84
CA GLU A 526 22.83 42.18 6.29
C GLU A 526 22.11 43.54 6.18
N ASN A 527 20.79 43.58 6.34
CA ASN A 527 20.02 44.80 6.22
C ASN A 527 20.01 45.66 7.50
N ASP A 528 20.47 45.14 8.64
CA ASP A 528 20.64 45.97 9.83
C ASP A 528 21.59 47.15 9.50
N PRO A 529 21.29 48.38 9.94
CA PRO A 529 22.09 49.56 9.58
C PRO A 529 23.58 49.44 9.93
N ALA A 530 23.93 48.71 10.99
CA ALA A 530 25.32 48.48 11.38
C ALA A 530 26.04 47.51 10.43
N CYS A 531 25.30 46.68 9.69
CA CYS A 531 25.81 45.75 8.69
C CYS A 531 25.97 46.36 7.29
N ALA A 532 25.61 47.64 7.09
CA ALA A 532 25.56 48.22 5.76
C ALA A 532 26.92 48.24 5.03
N ASN A 533 28.00 48.62 5.73
CA ASN A 533 29.33 48.83 5.14
C ASN A 533 30.47 48.07 5.85
N ALA A 534 30.15 47.32 6.91
CA ALA A 534 31.10 46.51 7.65
C ALA A 534 30.38 45.27 8.20
N ALA A 535 31.12 44.19 8.44
CA ALA A 535 30.56 43.04 9.13
C ALA A 535 30.05 43.46 10.52
N CYS A 536 28.95 42.86 10.94
CA CYS A 536 28.23 43.20 12.17
C CYS A 536 28.01 41.93 13.00
N ALA A 537 27.70 42.09 14.28
CA ALA A 537 27.55 40.97 15.20
C ALA A 537 26.15 40.96 15.83
N TYR A 538 25.40 39.88 15.58
CA TYR A 538 24.18 39.59 16.34
C TYR A 538 24.57 38.81 17.59
N LYS A 539 24.17 39.29 18.77
CA LYS A 539 24.49 38.58 20.02
C LYS A 539 23.45 37.51 20.30
N VAL A 540 23.92 36.32 20.68
CA VAL A 540 23.07 35.22 21.14
C VAL A 540 23.16 35.15 22.67
N VAL A 541 22.02 35.36 23.32
CA VAL A 541 21.92 35.37 24.79
C VAL A 541 20.85 34.37 25.22
N VAL A 542 21.12 33.58 26.25
CA VAL A 542 20.12 32.70 26.87
C VAL A 542 19.81 33.23 28.25
N HIS A 543 18.52 33.32 28.59
CA HIS A 543 18.03 33.88 29.83
C HIS A 543 17.13 32.87 30.55
N TYR A 544 17.46 32.55 31.80
CA TYR A 544 16.63 31.72 32.65
C TYR A 544 15.43 32.53 33.15
N PHE A 545 14.38 32.62 32.35
CA PHE A 545 13.26 33.50 32.61
C PHE A 545 12.38 33.04 33.77
N SER A 546 12.04 31.75 33.85
CA SER A 546 11.24 31.27 34.97
C SER A 546 11.48 29.80 35.32
N ASP A 547 11.26 29.47 36.59
CA ASP A 547 11.23 28.08 37.06
C ASP A 547 9.97 27.85 37.89
N SER A 548 9.10 27.03 37.33
CA SER A 548 7.83 26.58 37.90
C SER A 548 7.80 25.08 38.20
N ARG A 549 8.94 24.37 38.11
CA ARG A 549 9.02 22.92 38.29
C ARG A 549 8.37 22.47 39.59
N VAL A 550 7.48 21.49 39.47
CA VAL A 550 6.79 20.86 40.60
C VAL A 550 7.34 19.45 40.77
N VAL A 551 8.48 19.32 41.45
CA VAL A 551 8.97 18.02 41.88
C VAL A 551 8.22 17.63 43.16
N THR A 552 7.85 16.36 43.31
CA THR A 552 7.25 15.85 44.55
C THR A 552 8.29 15.86 45.67
N ASN A 553 8.25 16.92 46.48
CA ASN A 553 9.02 17.08 47.72
C ASN A 553 10.56 17.11 47.54
N PRO A 554 11.11 18.00 46.68
CA PRO A 554 12.56 18.14 46.52
C PRO A 554 13.25 18.49 47.85
N PRO A 555 14.51 18.06 48.07
CA PRO A 555 15.28 18.41 49.25
C PRO A 555 15.36 19.93 49.43
N ALA A 556 15.29 20.40 50.67
CA ALA A 556 15.52 21.82 50.94
C ALA A 556 17.00 22.16 50.72
N CYS A 557 17.28 23.33 50.12
CA CYS A 557 18.62 23.91 50.11
C CYS A 557 18.77 24.89 51.26
N THR A 558 19.75 24.62 52.14
CA THR A 558 20.14 25.49 53.26
C THR A 558 21.67 25.55 53.37
N ILE A 559 22.21 26.58 54.04
CA ILE A 559 23.60 26.63 54.51
C ILE A 559 23.53 26.73 56.03
N ASP A 560 24.03 25.75 56.79
CA ASP A 560 24.06 25.79 58.26
C ASP A 560 22.73 26.20 58.93
N GLN A 561 21.60 25.69 58.43
CA GLN A 561 20.21 26.03 58.86
C GLN A 561 19.74 27.46 58.51
N THR A 562 20.48 28.20 57.69
CA THR A 562 20.08 29.47 57.08
C THR A 562 19.72 29.30 55.59
N SER A 563 19.06 30.30 55.02
CA SER A 563 18.61 30.26 53.64
C SER A 563 19.75 30.38 52.61
N CYS A 564 19.58 29.72 51.47
CA CYS A 564 20.51 29.74 50.34
C CYS A 564 20.20 30.85 49.34
N ARG A 565 21.18 31.19 48.49
CA ARG A 565 20.93 32.05 47.32
C ARG A 565 20.54 31.19 46.12
N ASP A 566 19.75 31.80 45.23
CA ASP A 566 19.44 31.23 43.92
C ASP A 566 20.74 30.97 43.13
N GLY A 567 20.88 29.71 42.71
CA GLY A 567 22.01 29.21 41.93
C GLY A 567 23.16 28.61 42.75
N ASP A 568 23.11 28.66 44.09
CA ASP A 568 24.14 28.06 44.94
C ASP A 568 23.96 26.53 45.04
N ALA A 569 25.08 25.80 45.19
CA ALA A 569 25.05 24.35 45.42
C ALA A 569 24.49 23.98 46.81
N CYS A 570 24.81 24.74 47.86
CA CYS A 570 24.25 24.56 49.21
C CYS A 570 24.28 23.10 49.74
N THR A 571 23.26 22.68 50.51
CA THR A 571 23.03 21.27 50.92
C THR A 571 22.51 20.37 49.78
N CYS A 572 22.53 20.80 48.52
CA CYS A 572 22.13 19.94 47.42
C CYS A 572 23.17 18.84 47.21
N THR A 573 22.70 17.59 47.15
CA THR A 573 23.57 16.40 47.11
C THR A 573 23.79 15.87 45.70
N GLY A 574 22.95 16.25 44.74
CA GLY A 574 23.19 16.03 43.31
C GLY A 574 24.31 16.95 42.83
N ALA A 575 25.27 16.41 42.07
CA ALA A 575 26.39 17.19 41.53
C ALA A 575 25.91 18.42 40.72
N ASP A 576 24.77 18.28 40.06
CA ASP A 576 24.19 19.27 39.17
C ASP A 576 23.03 20.03 39.79
N ALA A 577 22.66 19.66 41.02
CA ALA A 577 21.56 20.29 41.73
C ALA A 577 21.98 21.68 42.23
N ARG A 578 21.09 22.65 42.04
CA ARG A 578 21.24 24.04 42.46
C ARG A 578 20.01 24.48 43.23
N CYS A 579 20.21 25.42 44.14
CA CYS A 579 19.15 25.96 44.96
C CYS A 579 18.27 26.91 44.14
N VAL A 580 16.96 26.69 44.19
CA VAL A 580 15.93 27.60 43.68
C VAL A 580 15.00 27.97 44.84
N ALA A 581 14.96 29.25 45.19
CA ALA A 581 14.17 29.78 46.30
C ALA A 581 12.66 29.60 46.03
N ASP A 582 11.90 29.26 47.08
CA ASP A 582 10.44 29.12 47.00
C ASP A 582 9.76 30.49 46.83
N THR A 583 10.35 31.53 47.44
CA THR A 583 9.93 32.93 47.34
C THR A 583 11.17 33.81 47.38
N ALA A 584 11.39 34.67 46.39
CA ALA A 584 12.35 35.76 46.49
C ALA A 584 11.61 37.02 46.98
N PRO A 585 11.95 37.60 48.15
CA PRO A 585 11.34 38.87 48.54
C PRO A 585 11.69 39.95 47.52
N LYS A 586 10.69 40.74 47.11
CA LYS A 586 10.88 41.90 46.22
C LYS A 586 11.96 42.83 46.79
N GLY A 587 13.07 43.01 46.07
CA GLY A 587 14.17 43.91 46.46
C GLY A 587 15.16 43.36 47.48
N ALA A 588 15.13 42.06 47.82
CA ALA A 588 16.21 41.45 48.59
C ALA A 588 17.36 41.07 47.67
N PHE A 589 18.51 41.74 47.79
CA PHE A 589 19.74 41.33 47.13
C PHE A 589 20.82 40.99 48.17
N PRO A 590 21.28 39.73 48.23
CA PRO A 590 20.70 38.53 47.62
C PRO A 590 19.44 38.07 48.40
N PRO A 591 18.43 37.47 47.76
CA PRO A 591 17.30 36.90 48.46
C PRO A 591 17.74 35.62 49.17
N VAL A 592 17.85 35.69 50.49
CA VAL A 592 18.21 34.59 51.39
C VAL A 592 16.88 33.97 51.87
N ALA A 593 16.29 33.08 51.05
CA ALA A 593 15.02 32.40 51.37
C ALA A 593 15.11 30.86 51.36
N ALA A 594 14.21 30.19 52.07
CA ALA A 594 14.09 28.73 51.97
C ALA A 594 13.83 28.36 50.50
N GLY A 595 14.62 27.42 49.99
CA GLY A 595 14.52 26.96 48.62
C GLY A 595 14.58 25.45 48.53
N LYS A 596 14.51 24.97 47.29
CA LYS A 596 14.56 23.56 46.93
C LYS A 596 15.70 23.29 45.98
N CYS A 597 16.32 22.13 46.14
CA CYS A 597 17.33 21.62 45.23
C CYS A 597 16.67 21.07 43.97
N TYR A 598 17.05 21.62 42.82
CA TYR A 598 16.66 21.12 41.52
C TYR A 598 17.89 20.94 40.63
N ASP A 599 17.87 19.92 39.77
CA ASP A 599 18.94 19.73 38.78
C ASP A 599 18.96 20.91 37.81
N ALA A 600 20.13 21.46 37.53
CA ALA A 600 20.28 22.53 36.54
C ALA A 600 19.89 22.03 35.14
N PRO A 601 19.14 22.80 34.33
CA PRO A 601 18.93 22.46 32.93
C PRO A 601 20.27 22.38 32.18
N GLU A 602 20.28 21.59 31.10
CA GLU A 602 21.43 21.41 30.21
C GLU A 602 21.16 22.03 28.84
N PRO A 603 21.23 23.37 28.71
CA PRO A 603 20.97 24.03 27.44
C PRO A 603 22.07 23.76 26.42
N VAL A 604 21.66 23.66 25.16
CA VAL A 604 22.50 23.58 23.98
C VAL A 604 21.94 24.57 22.98
N VAL A 605 22.80 25.48 22.51
CA VAL A 605 22.46 26.39 21.41
C VAL A 605 23.04 25.88 20.11
N ARG A 606 22.22 25.85 19.06
CA ARG A 606 22.61 25.51 17.70
C ARG A 606 22.33 26.70 16.79
N ILE A 607 23.29 27.02 15.94
CA ILE A 607 23.19 28.13 14.99
C ILE A 607 23.29 27.55 13.58
N PHE A 608 22.31 27.87 12.74
CA PHE A 608 22.21 27.40 11.37
C PHE A 608 22.21 28.58 10.41
N PHE A 609 22.82 28.39 9.25
CA PHE A 609 22.87 29.38 8.19
C PHE A 609 22.25 28.82 6.91
N LYS A 610 21.52 29.67 6.19
CA LYS A 610 21.06 29.44 4.80
C LYS A 610 20.37 28.08 4.61
N ALA A 611 19.42 27.76 5.49
CA ALA A 611 18.64 26.52 5.47
C ALA A 611 19.44 25.20 5.57
N ASN A 612 20.70 25.25 6.02
CA ASN A 612 21.50 24.04 6.19
C ASN A 612 21.03 23.24 7.42
N PRO A 613 20.71 21.94 7.31
CA PRO A 613 20.35 21.11 8.47
C PRO A 613 21.52 20.84 9.42
N VAL A 614 22.75 21.08 8.99
CA VAL A 614 23.94 20.96 9.84
C VAL A 614 24.21 22.30 10.51
N PRO A 615 24.29 22.35 11.85
CA PRO A 615 24.58 23.59 12.55
C PRO A 615 26.00 24.08 12.24
N ALA A 616 26.14 25.37 11.99
CA ALA A 616 27.43 26.06 11.87
C ALA A 616 28.16 26.14 13.23
N ALA A 617 27.41 26.14 14.34
CA ALA A 617 27.94 26.02 15.69
C ALA A 617 27.00 25.23 16.61
N VAL A 618 27.57 24.41 17.47
CA VAL A 618 26.88 23.71 18.58
C VAL A 618 27.56 24.11 19.88
N ILE A 619 26.80 24.73 20.77
CA ILE A 619 27.31 25.36 21.99
C ILE A 619 26.62 24.71 23.20
N PRO A 620 27.16 23.60 23.73
CA PRO A 620 26.63 22.97 24.94
C PRO A 620 27.06 23.74 26.19
N LEU A 621 26.13 23.92 27.13
CA LEU A 621 26.37 24.63 28.40
C LEU A 621 26.55 23.70 29.60
N SER A 622 26.36 22.39 29.44
CA SER A 622 26.37 21.43 30.57
C SER A 622 27.72 20.79 30.88
N SER A 623 28.69 20.83 29.96
CA SER A 623 29.85 19.92 30.00
C SER A 623 31.23 20.59 30.05
N LEU A 624 31.35 21.87 30.44
CA LEU A 624 32.63 22.60 30.33
C LEU A 624 32.97 23.33 31.65
N MET A 625 34.16 22.99 32.20
CA MET A 625 34.78 23.43 33.48
C MET A 625 34.35 22.68 34.76
N PRO A 626 35.16 22.66 35.86
CA PRO A 626 34.89 21.79 37.00
C PRO A 626 33.47 22.00 37.55
N PRO A 627 32.84 20.94 38.12
CA PRO A 627 31.40 20.85 38.42
C PRO A 627 30.80 21.94 39.33
N ASP A 628 31.61 22.87 39.83
CA ASP A 628 31.27 23.75 40.93
C ASP A 628 30.96 25.20 40.53
N GLU A 629 31.33 25.70 39.34
CA GLU A 629 31.32 27.17 39.11
C GLU A 629 30.35 27.71 38.04
N LEU A 630 29.95 26.96 37.01
CA LEU A 630 28.97 27.50 36.06
C LEU A 630 28.01 26.48 35.43
N LYS A 631 26.82 26.40 36.04
CA LYS A 631 25.62 25.86 35.40
C LYS A 631 24.55 26.95 35.44
N LEU A 632 23.70 27.00 34.42
CA LEU A 632 22.48 27.81 34.45
C LEU A 632 21.59 27.22 35.57
N GLY A 633 21.73 27.77 36.77
CA GLY A 633 21.43 27.06 38.02
C GLY A 633 20.21 27.60 38.75
N ALA A 634 19.75 28.79 38.38
CA ALA A 634 18.53 29.37 38.91
C ALA A 634 18.00 30.48 37.98
N PRO A 635 16.70 30.83 38.11
CA PRO A 635 16.09 31.95 37.39
C PRO A 635 16.87 33.26 37.53
N CYS A 636 16.66 34.16 36.57
CA CYS A 636 17.21 35.51 36.51
C CYS A 636 18.69 35.56 36.12
N GLN A 637 19.28 34.44 35.69
CA GLN A 637 20.61 34.39 35.08
C GLN A 637 20.49 34.55 33.57
N ALA A 638 21.29 35.41 32.96
CA ALA A 638 21.46 35.45 31.51
C ALA A 638 22.93 35.23 31.14
N ILE A 639 23.14 34.53 30.04
CA ILE A 639 24.45 34.13 29.54
C ILE A 639 24.59 34.62 28.11
N TYR A 640 25.60 35.44 27.84
CA TYR A 640 25.99 35.84 26.50
C TYR A 640 26.92 34.79 25.90
N LEU A 641 26.41 34.08 24.90
CA LEU A 641 27.02 32.84 24.39
C LEU A 641 27.90 33.06 23.19
N ALA A 642 27.45 33.87 22.22
CA ALA A 642 28.14 34.00 20.96
C ALA A 642 27.79 35.29 20.22
N ASP A 643 28.72 35.72 19.38
CA ASP A 643 28.43 36.62 18.26
C ASP A 643 28.24 35.81 16.99
N VAL A 644 27.12 36.03 16.31
CA VAL A 644 26.96 35.68 14.90
C VAL A 644 27.47 36.86 14.08
N VAL A 645 28.68 36.72 13.55
CA VAL A 645 29.32 37.73 12.71
C VAL A 645 28.77 37.58 11.29
N TRP A 646 27.90 38.50 10.91
CA TRP A 646 27.29 38.53 9.58
C TRP A 646 28.08 39.45 8.63
N PRO A 647 28.31 39.04 7.38
CA PRO A 647 29.00 39.88 6.42
C PRO A 647 28.23 41.16 6.08
N SER A 648 28.94 42.19 5.62
CA SER A 648 28.30 43.44 5.27
C SER A 648 27.45 43.32 4.00
N LYS A 649 26.39 44.14 3.90
CA LYS A 649 25.58 44.22 2.69
C LYS A 649 26.40 44.61 1.47
N ALA A 650 27.37 45.50 1.65
CA ALA A 650 28.31 45.89 0.60
C ALA A 650 29.14 44.69 0.10
N ASP A 651 29.63 43.82 1.00
CA ASP A 651 30.41 42.65 0.62
C ASP A 651 29.54 41.57 -0.07
N LEU A 652 28.30 41.38 0.39
CA LEU A 652 27.38 40.39 -0.20
C LEU A 652 26.88 40.79 -1.59
N THR A 653 26.87 42.09 -1.91
CA THR A 653 26.38 42.64 -3.19
C THR A 653 27.50 43.03 -4.16
N ALA A 654 28.77 42.83 -3.78
CA ALA A 654 29.89 43.12 -4.66
C ALA A 654 29.99 42.08 -5.79
N ASP A 655 30.12 42.55 -7.04
CA ASP A 655 30.22 41.69 -8.25
C ASP A 655 31.52 40.84 -8.35
N ALA A 656 32.39 40.89 -7.34
CA ALA A 656 33.75 40.33 -7.42
C ALA A 656 33.99 39.22 -6.37
N GLY A 657 33.73 37.97 -6.74
CA GLY A 657 34.16 36.77 -6.01
C GLY A 657 33.04 36.00 -5.33
N THR A 658 33.40 34.95 -4.59
CA THR A 658 32.48 34.23 -3.71
C THR A 658 32.16 35.12 -2.51
N PRO A 659 30.88 35.39 -2.20
CA PRO A 659 30.52 36.18 -1.03
C PRO A 659 31.13 35.60 0.25
N PRO A 660 31.57 36.44 1.20
CA PRO A 660 32.00 35.96 2.51
C PRO A 660 30.86 35.22 3.22
N GLU A 661 31.20 34.14 3.93
CA GLU A 661 30.26 33.37 4.73
C GLU A 661 30.18 33.93 6.16
N PRO A 662 28.99 33.88 6.82
CA PRO A 662 28.85 34.23 8.22
C PRO A 662 29.64 33.28 9.12
N THR A 663 30.05 33.77 10.30
CA THR A 663 30.82 32.99 11.27
C THR A 663 30.25 33.14 12.69
N VAL A 664 30.57 32.19 13.56
CA VAL A 664 30.17 32.22 14.97
C VAL A 664 31.41 32.39 15.84
N VAL A 665 31.39 33.37 16.73
CA VAL A 665 32.43 33.59 17.74
C VAL A 665 31.84 33.31 19.12
N VAL A 666 32.17 32.14 19.68
CA VAL A 666 31.72 31.75 21.03
C VAL A 666 32.42 32.58 22.09
N LYS A 667 31.66 33.13 23.04
CA LYS A 667 32.16 33.96 24.13
C LYS A 667 32.65 33.10 25.29
N GLY A 668 33.73 33.58 25.91
CA GLY A 668 34.33 32.87 27.04
C GLY A 668 34.96 31.53 26.68
N ALA A 669 35.19 31.22 25.40
CA ALA A 669 35.74 29.94 24.97
C ALA A 669 37.28 29.89 25.01
N ASP A 670 37.85 28.71 25.27
CA ASP A 670 39.27 28.41 25.10
C ASP A 670 39.63 28.15 23.62
N GLY A 671 40.90 27.83 23.36
CA GLY A 671 41.40 27.56 22.00
C GLY A 671 40.82 26.29 21.36
N GLU A 672 40.18 25.44 22.14
CA GLU A 672 39.47 24.23 21.73
C GLU A 672 37.96 24.44 21.58
N GLY A 673 37.47 25.69 21.73
CA GLY A 673 36.06 26.05 21.59
C GLY A 673 35.21 25.74 22.81
N ARG A 674 35.83 25.41 23.95
CA ARG A 674 35.13 25.12 25.20
C ARG A 674 34.89 26.39 26.00
N ILE A 675 33.66 26.64 26.45
CA ILE A 675 33.35 27.74 27.37
C ILE A 675 34.06 27.54 28.71
N VAL A 676 35.02 28.41 29.01
CA VAL A 676 35.83 28.43 30.25
C VAL A 676 35.74 29.74 31.05
N ALA A 677 35.29 30.83 30.42
CA ALA A 677 35.13 32.13 31.06
C ALA A 677 33.80 32.77 30.60
N PRO A 678 32.67 32.15 30.95
CA PRO A 678 31.34 32.52 30.46
C PRO A 678 30.97 33.95 30.88
N LEU A 679 30.39 34.71 29.95
CA LEU A 679 29.86 36.04 30.23
C LEU A 679 28.45 35.87 30.80
N VAL A 680 28.32 35.98 32.12
CA VAL A 680 27.05 35.82 32.85
C VAL A 680 26.71 37.08 33.60
N SER A 681 25.43 37.45 33.59
CA SER A 681 24.89 38.51 34.42
C SER A 681 23.58 38.03 35.05
N ARG A 682 23.23 38.63 36.20
CA ARG A 682 21.96 38.38 36.88
C ARG A 682 21.02 39.55 36.58
N PHE A 683 19.92 39.28 35.89
CA PHE A 683 18.94 40.29 35.48
C PHE A 683 17.60 40.11 36.19
N GLY A 684 17.10 41.22 36.74
CA GLY A 684 15.73 41.30 37.24
C GLY A 684 15.52 40.79 38.65
N ILE A 685 14.26 40.86 39.08
CA ILE A 685 13.78 40.41 40.40
C ILE A 685 12.70 39.37 40.17
N ARG A 686 12.81 38.23 40.85
CA ARG A 686 11.80 37.17 40.79
C ARG A 686 10.58 37.55 41.65
N GLY A 687 9.42 37.67 41.03
CA GLY A 687 8.15 37.90 41.71
C GLY A 687 7.57 36.64 42.35
N SER A 688 6.40 36.78 43.01
CA SER A 688 5.64 35.62 43.51
C SER A 688 5.15 34.69 42.39
N ASP A 689 5.12 35.18 41.16
CA ASP A 689 4.82 34.45 39.93
C ASP A 689 6.01 33.65 39.40
N ARG A 690 7.16 33.69 40.08
CA ARG A 690 8.39 32.93 39.78
C ARG A 690 9.10 33.32 38.48
N LYS A 691 8.69 34.44 37.87
CA LYS A 691 9.25 34.98 36.62
C LYS A 691 10.28 36.05 36.90
N CYS A 692 11.29 36.14 36.04
CA CYS A 692 12.35 37.12 36.07
C CYS A 692 12.03 38.25 35.10
N ALA A 693 11.49 39.34 35.65
CA ALA A 693 11.27 40.55 34.91
C ALA A 693 12.38 41.57 35.23
N PRO A 694 12.97 42.22 34.22
CA PRO A 694 14.00 43.24 34.44
C PRO A 694 13.50 44.48 35.21
N ASN A 695 12.17 44.68 35.37
CA ASN A 695 11.58 45.95 35.81
C ASN A 695 10.53 45.90 36.94
N ILE A 696 10.64 45.03 37.94
CA ILE A 696 9.76 45.14 39.14
C ILE A 696 10.27 46.24 40.10
N ALA A 697 10.39 47.48 39.62
CA ALA A 697 10.53 48.66 40.47
C ALA A 697 9.67 49.81 39.93
N VAL A 698 8.39 49.83 40.32
CA VAL A 698 7.66 51.09 40.40
C VAL A 698 7.22 51.28 41.84
N GLY A 699 8.01 52.08 42.54
CA GLY A 699 7.84 52.41 43.94
C GLY A 699 9.00 53.22 44.50
N SER A 700 9.09 54.48 44.07
CA SER A 700 9.92 55.56 44.59
C SER A 700 11.28 55.81 43.92
N SER A 701 11.52 57.11 43.76
CA SER A 701 12.62 57.81 43.15
C SER A 701 13.95 57.58 43.86
N SER A 702 14.88 56.86 43.24
CA SER A 702 16.33 57.13 43.27
C SER A 702 17.10 56.04 42.53
N GLN A 703 17.84 56.42 41.49
CA GLN A 703 19.20 55.96 41.14
C GLN A 703 19.57 54.47 41.05
N ASP A 704 18.61 53.55 41.07
CA ASP A 704 18.89 52.12 41.00
C ASP A 704 18.64 51.57 39.59
N ASN A 705 19.44 52.02 38.62
CA ASN A 705 19.60 51.34 37.33
C ASN A 705 20.59 50.18 37.53
N TRP A 706 20.10 49.03 37.97
CA TRP A 706 20.88 47.81 38.17
C TRP A 706 21.13 47.13 36.82
N TYR A 707 21.98 47.74 35.98
CA TYR A 707 22.67 47.03 34.91
C TYR A 707 23.91 46.37 35.52
N ALA A 708 23.91 45.04 35.59
CA ALA A 708 25.02 44.17 35.98
C ALA A 708 25.74 44.55 37.29
N GLU A 709 25.46 43.84 38.39
CA GLU A 709 26.56 43.65 39.35
C GLU A 709 27.61 42.79 38.65
N GLU A 710 28.77 43.38 38.34
CA GLU A 710 29.93 42.66 37.83
C GLU A 710 30.22 41.44 38.71
N PRO A 711 30.58 40.28 38.13
CA PRO A 711 31.14 39.19 38.91
C PRO A 711 32.46 39.69 39.52
N ARG A 712 32.55 39.74 40.85
CA ARG A 712 33.84 39.90 41.53
C ARG A 712 34.63 38.62 41.52
#